data_AF-A0A7J7GYG2-F1
#
_entry.id   AF-A0A7J7GYG2-F1
#
_cell.length_a   1.000
_cell.length_b   1.000
_cell.length_c   1.000
_cell.angle_alpha   90.00
_cell.angle_beta   90.00
_cell.angle_gamma   90.00
#
_symmetry.space_group_name_H-M   'P 1'
#
loop_
_entity.id
_entity.type
_entity.pdbx_description
1 polymer ?
#
loop_
_entity_poly.entity_id
_entity_poly.type
_entity_poly.pdbx_seq_one_letter_code
_entity_poly.pdbx_strand_id
1 'polypeptide(L)'
;MGGGFRVLHLVRPFLSFLPEVQSADRKIPFREKVIYTVISLFIFLVCSQLPLYGIHSTTGADPFYWMRVILASNRGTVMELGITPIVTSGLVMQLLAGSKIIEVDNSVREDRALLNGAQKLLGILIAVGEAVAYVLSGMYGSVGQLGVGNAILIIIQLCFAGIIVICLDELLQKGYGLGSGISLFIATNICENIIWKAFSPTTINSGRGAEFEGAVIALFHLLITRTDKVRALREAFYRQNLPNVTNLLATVLIFLIVIYFQGFRVVLPLLHRKYSGNFLVNLLGKWKESEYSGQSIPVGGLAYYVTAPSSLADMAANPFHALFYLVFMLSACALFSKTWIEVSGSSAKDVAKQLKEQQMVMPGHRDSNLQKELNRYIPTAAAFGGMCIGALTVLADFMGAIGSGTGILLAMDSLKPNSAPTKNKLSKTLHKVIHLTAPPKCRCRTTNAFCLPIPQEHKPKIDPTHNSQSFNNSHNNESTMSRNRAAMEAFIAKLFAIVSAFKAAYAELQMAQFPYDSEAVHSADEAVVVELKTLSELKQSFLRKQIDSSPPHVTMLLAEIQEQQSLMKMYDFTMKKLQSELETKVNSICALEEALNEVISNNNAIEKRLRLSGQFSVLDGIKLCETNWNPNPNCFNMVLQYCLRCVRSFVKLMLREMESANWDLEAAANAIVPEAVFSKANHRCFAFESFVCREMFDGFHSHNFSLPNDQSIRRFVFVDRFEKLKAVNPIRYLKNNPNSAFGKFTRSKYLRLVHPKMETSFSGNLRQRKLINSGDQYPESSFFAAFAEMAKRVWLLHCLAFSFDQEVNIFQVGKNCRFSEMYMESVTDEVFASAEEDGGDGSLRVVFTVVPGFKIGKTLFQSQVYLFPVGTPVNG
;
A
#
# COMPACT_ATOMS: atom_id res chain seq x y z
N MET A 1 -7.03 37.39 13.07
CA MET A 1 -6.72 36.96 14.45
C MET A 1 -7.81 36.02 14.91
N GLY A 2 -7.48 34.95 15.63
CA GLY A 2 -8.42 33.91 16.05
C GLY A 2 -7.80 32.99 17.10
N GLY A 3 -7.29 33.58 18.17
CA GLY A 3 -6.54 32.89 19.23
C GLY A 3 -7.44 32.09 20.17
N GLY A 4 -8.12 31.07 19.65
CA GLY A 4 -8.82 30.08 20.47
C GLY A 4 -7.82 29.36 21.40
N PHE A 5 -8.23 29.11 22.64
CA PHE A 5 -7.36 28.56 23.69
C PHE A 5 -7.12 27.05 23.47
N ARG A 6 -6.27 26.72 22.48
CA ARG A 6 -5.98 25.34 22.05
C ARG A 6 -5.40 24.51 23.20
N VAL A 7 -6.20 23.58 23.72
CA VAL A 7 -5.87 22.69 24.86
C VAL A 7 -4.53 21.96 24.69
N LEU A 8 -4.16 21.62 23.44
CA LEU A 8 -2.85 21.03 23.10
C LEU A 8 -1.64 21.84 23.60
N HIS A 9 -1.73 23.16 23.71
CA HIS A 9 -0.63 23.99 24.21
C HIS A 9 -0.34 23.78 25.70
N LEU A 10 -1.32 23.30 26.48
CA LEU A 10 -1.15 22.97 27.90
C LEU A 10 -0.16 21.79 28.11
N VAL A 11 0.04 20.97 27.08
CA VAL A 11 0.93 19.78 27.11
C VAL A 11 2.40 20.16 26.87
N ARG A 12 2.68 21.29 26.21
CA ARG A 12 4.05 21.73 25.85
C ARG A 12 5.10 21.63 26.97
N PRO A 13 4.87 22.07 28.23
CA PRO A 13 5.89 21.95 29.29
C PRO A 13 6.21 20.50 29.66
N PHE A 14 5.26 19.57 29.54
CA PHE A 14 5.46 18.16 29.88
C PHE A 14 6.22 17.38 28.80
N LEU A 15 6.19 17.85 27.54
CA LEU A 15 6.91 17.19 26.44
C LEU A 15 8.43 17.14 26.68
N SER A 16 9.01 18.18 27.30
CA SER A 16 10.45 18.23 27.62
C SER A 16 10.90 17.22 28.69
N PHE A 17 9.96 16.54 29.36
CA PHE A 17 10.25 15.52 30.38
C PHE A 17 9.95 14.08 29.91
N LEU A 18 9.34 13.91 28.72
CA LEU A 18 8.97 12.59 28.20
C LEU A 18 10.15 11.95 27.44
N PRO A 19 10.52 10.69 27.73
CA PRO A 19 11.65 10.03 27.09
C PRO A 19 11.28 9.59 25.66
N GLU A 20 11.49 10.45 24.67
CA GLU A 20 11.12 10.24 23.27
C GLU A 20 12.17 9.43 22.47
N VAL A 21 11.73 8.48 21.65
CA VAL A 21 12.59 7.71 20.73
C VAL A 21 12.88 8.58 19.49
N GLN A 22 14.14 8.82 19.15
CA GLN A 22 14.49 9.61 17.96
C GLN A 22 13.98 8.92 16.68
N SER A 23 13.37 9.68 15.78
CA SER A 23 12.97 9.19 14.45
C SER A 23 14.20 8.96 13.56
N ALA A 24 14.22 7.88 12.79
CA ALA A 24 15.38 7.53 11.97
C ALA A 24 15.68 8.54 10.85
N ASP A 25 16.83 9.22 10.93
CA ASP A 25 17.29 10.22 9.96
C ASP A 25 17.54 9.65 8.54
N ARG A 26 17.66 8.31 8.44
CA ARG A 26 17.85 7.56 7.20
C ARG A 26 16.83 6.43 7.11
N LYS A 27 16.36 6.13 5.89
CA LYS A 27 15.53 4.95 5.61
C LYS A 27 16.29 3.66 5.98
N ILE A 28 15.88 3.04 7.09
CA ILE A 28 16.41 1.77 7.61
C ILE A 28 16.12 0.64 6.60
N PRO A 29 17.12 -0.19 6.22
CA PRO A 29 16.91 -1.32 5.32
C PRO A 29 16.10 -2.43 5.99
N PHE A 30 15.39 -3.22 5.18
CA PHE A 30 14.48 -4.27 5.66
C PHE A 30 15.13 -5.26 6.64
N ARG A 31 16.40 -5.63 6.43
CA ARG A 31 17.13 -6.57 7.31
C ARG A 31 17.31 -6.02 8.73
N GLU A 32 17.61 -4.73 8.87
CA GLU A 32 17.70 -4.07 10.18
C GLU A 32 16.32 -3.96 10.83
N LYS A 33 15.26 -3.64 10.07
CA LYS A 33 13.89 -3.61 10.58
C LYS A 33 13.43 -4.96 11.14
N VAL A 34 13.77 -6.07 10.46
CA VAL A 34 13.52 -7.43 10.97
C VAL A 34 14.22 -7.62 12.31
N ILE A 35 15.50 -7.22 12.43
CA ILE A 35 16.28 -7.36 13.66
C ILE A 35 15.67 -6.54 14.82
N TYR A 36 15.33 -5.27 14.60
CA TYR A 36 14.66 -4.45 15.63
C TYR A 36 13.29 -5.02 16.03
N THR A 37 12.53 -5.56 15.07
CA THR A 37 11.24 -6.20 15.35
C THR A 37 11.41 -7.46 16.20
N VAL A 38 12.40 -8.31 15.90
CA VAL A 38 12.72 -9.52 16.67
C VAL A 38 13.25 -9.18 18.08
N ILE A 39 14.10 -8.16 18.23
CA ILE A 39 14.59 -7.71 19.54
C ILE A 39 13.45 -7.18 20.39
N SER A 40 12.56 -6.35 19.84
CA SER A 40 11.39 -5.82 20.55
C SER A 40 10.44 -6.93 21.01
N LEU A 41 10.19 -7.92 20.15
CA LEU A 41 9.37 -9.09 20.45
C LEU A 41 10.02 -10.00 21.50
N PHE A 42 11.34 -10.19 21.46
CA PHE A 42 12.08 -10.94 22.47
C PHE A 42 12.02 -10.27 23.86
N ILE A 43 12.21 -8.95 23.93
CA ILE A 43 12.06 -8.19 25.19
C ILE A 43 10.63 -8.33 25.73
N PHE A 44 9.62 -8.20 24.87
CA PHE A 44 8.21 -8.39 25.23
C PHE A 44 7.94 -9.79 25.82
N LEU A 45 8.43 -10.85 25.17
CA LEU A 45 8.29 -12.23 25.67
C LEU A 45 9.00 -12.44 27.01
N VAL A 46 10.22 -11.92 27.17
CA VAL A 46 10.96 -12.01 28.45
C VAL A 46 10.21 -11.29 29.57
N CYS A 47 9.72 -10.07 29.34
CA CYS A 47 8.89 -9.36 30.32
C CYS A 47 7.58 -10.13 30.64
N SER A 48 7.00 -10.83 29.66
CA SER A 48 5.78 -11.64 29.83
C SER A 48 5.98 -12.93 30.63
N GLN A 49 7.22 -13.28 30.95
CA GLN A 49 7.60 -14.47 31.72
C GLN A 49 8.33 -14.13 33.03
N LEU A 50 8.71 -12.86 33.25
CA LEU A 50 9.33 -12.41 34.51
C LEU A 50 8.27 -12.20 35.61
N PRO A 51 8.36 -12.88 36.77
CA PRO A 51 7.43 -12.68 37.87
C PRO A 51 7.69 -11.36 38.61
N LEU A 52 6.63 -10.77 39.17
CA LEU A 52 6.71 -9.58 40.05
C LEU A 52 7.30 -9.94 41.42
N TYR A 53 8.03 -9.00 42.02
CA TYR A 53 8.57 -9.15 43.36
C TYR A 53 7.55 -8.77 44.44
N GLY A 54 7.47 -9.55 45.52
CA GLY A 54 6.62 -9.22 46.69
C GLY A 54 5.17 -9.72 46.65
N ILE A 55 4.79 -10.54 45.66
CA ILE A 55 3.49 -11.23 45.66
C ILE A 55 3.52 -12.37 46.68
N HIS A 56 2.63 -12.34 47.68
CA HIS A 56 2.51 -13.38 48.70
C HIS A 56 1.30 -14.32 48.52
N SER A 57 0.30 -13.94 47.71
CA SER A 57 -0.87 -14.78 47.44
C SER A 57 -1.38 -14.63 46.01
N THR A 58 -1.29 -15.70 45.22
CA THR A 58 -1.80 -15.79 43.82
C THR A 58 -3.13 -16.53 43.71
N THR A 59 -3.65 -17.08 44.81
CA THR A 59 -4.70 -18.11 44.88
C THR A 59 -6.15 -17.63 44.74
N GLY A 60 -6.40 -16.32 44.56
CA GLY A 60 -7.75 -15.82 44.25
C GLY A 60 -8.12 -15.98 42.78
N ALA A 61 -9.40 -16.19 42.46
CA ALA A 61 -9.92 -16.16 41.09
C ALA A 61 -9.56 -14.84 40.36
N ASP A 62 -9.33 -14.90 39.05
CA ASP A 62 -8.89 -13.75 38.24
C ASP A 62 -10.08 -13.05 37.55
N PRO A 63 -10.51 -11.85 37.99
CA PRO A 63 -11.70 -11.19 37.44
C PRO A 63 -11.56 -10.76 35.97
N PHE A 64 -10.32 -10.68 35.49
CA PHE A 64 -9.99 -10.11 34.17
C PHE A 64 -9.44 -11.15 33.18
N TYR A 65 -9.59 -12.45 33.44
CA TYR A 65 -9.08 -13.54 32.60
C TYR A 65 -9.35 -13.35 31.09
N TRP A 66 -10.59 -13.03 30.70
CA TRP A 66 -10.99 -12.76 29.31
C TRP A 66 -10.35 -11.50 28.72
N MET A 67 -10.12 -10.50 29.56
CA MET A 67 -9.57 -9.19 29.19
C MET A 67 -8.06 -9.31 28.89
N ARG A 68 -7.35 -10.20 29.60
CA ARG A 68 -5.91 -10.45 29.44
C ARG A 68 -5.51 -10.95 28.06
N VAL A 69 -6.30 -11.85 27.47
CA VAL A 69 -6.03 -12.42 26.13
C VAL A 69 -6.00 -11.32 25.05
N ILE A 70 -6.88 -10.32 25.17
CA ILE A 70 -6.97 -9.19 24.23
C ILE A 70 -5.88 -8.14 24.51
N LEU A 71 -5.48 -7.98 25.77
CA LEU A 71 -4.53 -6.97 26.22
C LEU A 71 -3.09 -7.50 26.39
N ALA A 72 -2.83 -8.74 25.93
CA ALA A 72 -1.54 -9.40 25.98
C ALA A 72 -0.87 -9.32 27.37
N SER A 73 -1.64 -9.62 28.42
CA SER A 73 -1.27 -9.51 29.84
C SER A 73 -1.18 -10.89 30.49
N ASN A 74 -0.09 -11.14 31.24
CA ASN A 74 0.11 -12.38 31.99
C ASN A 74 0.06 -12.08 33.51
N ARG A 75 -0.76 -12.83 34.26
CA ARG A 75 -0.96 -12.60 35.70
C ARG A 75 0.26 -12.98 36.54
N GLY A 76 0.60 -12.14 37.52
CA GLY A 76 1.76 -12.29 38.39
C GLY A 76 3.08 -11.87 37.75
N THR A 77 3.04 -11.31 36.54
CA THR A 77 4.24 -10.96 35.76
C THR A 77 4.45 -9.46 35.65
N VAL A 78 5.67 -9.06 35.28
CA VAL A 78 6.02 -7.67 34.95
C VAL A 78 5.08 -7.08 33.88
N MET A 79 4.44 -7.92 33.06
CA MET A 79 3.45 -7.55 32.03
C MET A 79 1.98 -7.61 32.50
N GLU A 80 1.68 -7.51 33.80
CA GLU A 80 0.29 -7.47 34.29
C GLU A 80 -0.57 -6.40 33.60
N LEU A 81 -0.01 -5.21 33.34
CA LEU A 81 -0.67 -4.11 32.62
C LEU A 81 -0.83 -4.41 31.11
N GLY A 82 -0.05 -5.32 30.55
CA GLY A 82 -0.03 -5.64 29.13
C GLY A 82 0.16 -4.40 28.25
N ILE A 83 -0.61 -4.31 27.17
CA ILE A 83 -0.71 -3.12 26.30
C ILE A 83 -1.85 -2.16 26.70
N THR A 84 -2.50 -2.38 27.85
CA THR A 84 -3.72 -1.64 28.27
C THR A 84 -3.55 -0.12 28.26
N PRO A 85 -2.47 0.47 28.82
CA PRO A 85 -2.31 1.92 28.85
C PRO A 85 -2.12 2.54 27.46
N ILE A 86 -1.52 1.80 26.51
CA ILE A 86 -1.28 2.23 25.13
C ILE A 86 -2.59 2.23 24.34
N VAL A 87 -3.30 1.10 24.35
CA VAL A 87 -4.57 0.97 23.65
C VAL A 87 -5.58 1.96 24.23
N THR A 88 -5.67 2.08 25.56
CA THR A 88 -6.63 2.99 26.17
C THR A 88 -6.33 4.45 25.89
N SER A 89 -5.07 4.92 25.92
CA SER A 89 -4.77 6.33 25.63
C SER A 89 -4.99 6.69 24.16
N GLY A 90 -4.57 5.84 23.22
CA GLY A 90 -4.83 6.02 21.79
C GLY A 90 -6.33 6.09 21.48
N LEU A 91 -7.09 5.16 22.05
CA LEU A 91 -8.55 5.09 21.88
C LEU A 91 -9.27 6.31 22.50
N VAL A 92 -8.74 6.91 23.58
CA VAL A 92 -9.26 8.20 24.10
C VAL A 92 -8.95 9.34 23.13
N MET A 93 -7.70 9.45 22.68
CA MET A 93 -7.26 10.57 21.83
C MET A 93 -7.96 10.55 20.46
N GLN A 94 -8.16 9.35 19.90
CA GLN A 94 -8.94 9.13 18.67
C GLN A 94 -10.39 9.58 18.82
N LEU A 95 -11.06 9.27 19.95
CA LEU A 95 -12.42 9.76 20.19
C LEU A 95 -12.47 11.28 20.32
N LEU A 96 -11.57 11.88 21.12
CA LEU A 96 -11.57 13.34 21.36
C LEU A 96 -11.34 14.16 20.09
N ALA A 97 -10.52 13.65 19.16
CA ALA A 97 -10.35 14.22 17.83
C ALA A 97 -11.55 13.94 16.90
N GLY A 98 -12.04 12.69 16.86
CA GLY A 98 -13.17 12.29 16.00
C GLY A 98 -14.50 12.96 16.35
N SER A 99 -14.75 13.18 17.64
CA SER A 99 -15.91 13.92 18.15
C SER A 99 -15.76 15.45 18.01
N LYS A 100 -14.61 15.94 17.51
CA LYS A 100 -14.26 17.36 17.38
C LYS A 100 -14.32 18.17 18.69
N ILE A 101 -14.19 17.49 19.84
CA ILE A 101 -14.02 18.14 21.14
C ILE A 101 -12.64 18.81 21.20
N ILE A 102 -11.66 18.26 20.48
CA ILE A 102 -10.37 18.88 20.22
C ILE A 102 -10.25 19.14 18.71
N GLU A 103 -10.13 20.41 18.33
CA GLU A 103 -9.74 20.78 16.96
C GLU A 103 -8.25 20.48 16.76
N VAL A 104 -7.93 19.57 15.83
CA VAL A 104 -6.56 19.16 15.50
C VAL A 104 -6.32 19.32 14.00
N ASP A 105 -5.49 20.28 13.62
CA ASP A 105 -5.11 20.47 12.22
C ASP A 105 -4.08 19.42 11.80
N ASN A 106 -4.58 18.28 11.31
CA ASN A 106 -3.75 17.20 10.76
C ASN A 106 -2.87 17.62 9.56
N SER A 107 -2.99 18.85 9.05
CA SER A 107 -2.03 19.45 8.09
C SER A 107 -0.74 19.94 8.76
N VAL A 108 -0.78 20.33 10.04
CA VAL A 108 0.34 20.96 10.76
C VAL A 108 1.20 19.89 11.43
N ARG A 109 2.53 19.95 11.22
CA ARG A 109 3.47 18.97 11.80
C ARG A 109 3.61 19.13 13.32
N GLU A 110 3.51 20.35 13.84
CA GLU A 110 3.48 20.62 15.29
C GLU A 110 2.26 19.98 15.95
N ASP A 111 1.03 20.23 15.47
CA ASP A 111 -0.18 19.68 16.09
C ASP A 111 -0.21 18.15 16.11
N ARG A 112 0.34 17.49 15.07
CA ARG A 112 0.56 16.02 15.10
C ARG A 112 1.55 15.58 16.18
N ALA A 113 2.66 16.31 16.36
CA ALA A 113 3.64 16.00 17.40
C ALA A 113 3.08 16.24 18.81
N LEU A 114 2.33 17.34 19.00
CA LEU A 114 1.61 17.64 20.24
C LEU A 114 0.57 16.55 20.56
N LEU A 115 -0.19 16.07 19.56
CA LEU A 115 -1.17 14.99 19.74
C LEU A 115 -0.50 13.66 20.14
N ASN A 116 0.59 13.27 19.46
CA ASN A 116 1.32 12.04 19.78
C ASN A 116 1.93 12.11 21.19
N GLY A 117 2.52 13.26 21.56
CA GLY A 117 3.05 13.50 22.91
C GLY A 117 1.97 13.50 23.99
N ALA A 118 0.78 14.06 23.71
CA ALA A 118 -0.37 14.03 24.60
C ALA A 118 -0.91 12.60 24.79
N GLN A 119 -1.02 11.80 23.72
CA GLN A 119 -1.40 10.39 23.79
C GLN A 119 -0.40 9.58 24.65
N LYS A 120 0.90 9.85 24.50
CA LYS A 120 1.95 9.21 25.31
C LYS A 120 1.88 9.61 26.78
N LEU A 121 1.72 10.91 27.08
CA LEU A 121 1.54 11.41 28.45
C LEU A 121 0.33 10.78 29.13
N LEU A 122 -0.80 10.69 28.40
CA LEU A 122 -2.02 10.03 28.86
C LEU A 122 -1.79 8.53 29.08
N GLY A 123 -1.03 7.85 28.21
CA GLY A 123 -0.68 6.44 28.39
C GLY A 123 0.15 6.18 29.64
N ILE A 124 1.13 7.05 29.96
CA ILE A 124 1.92 6.94 31.20
C ILE A 124 1.04 7.22 32.42
N LEU A 125 0.17 8.24 32.39
CA LEU A 125 -0.77 8.53 33.47
C LEU A 125 -1.75 7.37 33.72
N ILE A 126 -2.25 6.73 32.66
CA ILE A 126 -3.10 5.54 32.78
C ILE A 126 -2.30 4.36 33.36
N ALA A 127 -1.06 4.12 32.91
CA ALA A 127 -0.23 3.04 33.45
C ALA A 127 0.01 3.19 34.96
N VAL A 128 0.28 4.41 35.43
CA VAL A 128 0.42 4.71 36.86
C VAL A 128 -0.91 4.52 37.60
N GLY A 129 -2.02 5.01 37.05
CA GLY A 129 -3.35 4.87 37.64
C GLY A 129 -3.80 3.41 37.76
N GLU A 130 -3.58 2.60 36.71
CA GLU A 130 -3.89 1.17 36.68
C GLU A 130 -2.97 0.39 37.65
N ALA A 131 -1.66 0.67 37.69
CA ALA A 131 -0.73 0.04 38.64
C ALA A 131 -1.14 0.29 40.11
N VAL A 132 -1.50 1.53 40.45
CA VAL A 132 -2.01 1.89 41.77
C VAL A 132 -3.35 1.19 42.06
N ALA A 133 -4.27 1.16 41.10
CA ALA A 133 -5.56 0.49 41.26
C ALA A 133 -5.44 -1.04 41.45
N TYR A 134 -4.51 -1.71 40.75
CA TYR A 134 -4.28 -3.14 40.90
C TYR A 134 -3.70 -3.51 42.28
N VAL A 135 -2.90 -2.63 42.90
CA VAL A 135 -2.39 -2.85 44.27
C VAL A 135 -3.42 -2.46 45.33
N LEU A 136 -4.15 -1.35 45.15
CA LEU A 136 -5.20 -0.91 46.09
C LEU A 136 -6.46 -1.80 46.07
N SER A 137 -6.73 -2.51 44.97
CA SER A 137 -7.83 -3.49 44.90
C SER A 137 -7.54 -4.80 45.68
N GLY A 138 -6.33 -4.96 46.23
CA GLY A 138 -5.94 -6.12 47.01
C GLY A 138 -5.63 -7.38 46.19
N MET A 139 -5.50 -7.27 44.86
CA MET A 139 -5.34 -8.41 43.95
C MET A 139 -4.09 -9.28 44.22
N TYR A 140 -3.08 -8.72 44.90
CA TYR A 140 -1.84 -9.40 45.30
C TYR A 140 -1.80 -9.80 46.79
N GLY A 141 -2.86 -9.48 47.55
CA GLY A 141 -2.94 -9.52 49.01
C GLY A 141 -3.32 -8.16 49.60
N SER A 142 -3.70 -8.11 50.88
CA SER A 142 -4.07 -6.85 51.53
C SER A 142 -2.84 -5.96 51.81
N VAL A 143 -2.99 -4.64 51.68
CA VAL A 143 -1.88 -3.67 51.83
C VAL A 143 -1.21 -3.77 53.22
N GLY A 144 -1.99 -4.11 54.26
CA GLY A 144 -1.46 -4.35 55.62
C GLY A 144 -0.65 -5.64 55.77
N GLN A 145 -0.85 -6.65 54.91
CA GLN A 145 -0.08 -7.90 54.90
C GLN A 145 1.14 -7.83 53.97
N LEU A 146 1.04 -7.11 52.84
CA LEU A 146 2.20 -6.87 51.97
C LEU A 146 3.24 -5.95 52.62
N GLY A 147 2.79 -5.00 53.43
CA GLY A 147 3.60 -3.88 53.91
C GLY A 147 3.76 -2.79 52.85
N VAL A 148 3.74 -1.53 53.29
CA VAL A 148 3.72 -0.34 52.41
C VAL A 148 4.94 -0.30 51.46
N GLY A 149 6.11 -0.76 51.92
CA GLY A 149 7.33 -0.83 51.10
C GLY A 149 7.19 -1.75 49.88
N ASN A 150 6.68 -2.98 50.07
CA ASN A 150 6.48 -3.93 48.97
C ASN A 150 5.37 -3.47 48.03
N ALA A 151 4.29 -2.89 48.57
CA ALA A 151 3.20 -2.32 47.77
C ALA A 151 3.71 -1.20 46.82
N ILE A 152 4.54 -0.29 47.33
CA ILE A 152 5.19 0.76 46.52
C ILE A 152 6.16 0.16 45.49
N LEU A 153 6.92 -0.88 45.87
CA LEU A 153 7.86 -1.56 44.97
C LEU A 153 7.14 -2.22 43.79
N ILE A 154 6.01 -2.90 44.02
CA ILE A 154 5.15 -3.47 42.95
C ILE A 154 4.62 -2.37 42.02
N ILE A 155 4.15 -1.24 42.57
CA ILE A 155 3.70 -0.10 41.75
C ILE A 155 4.85 0.42 40.87
N ILE A 156 6.06 0.57 41.41
CA ILE A 156 7.23 1.03 40.64
C ILE A 156 7.59 0.02 39.54
N GLN A 157 7.57 -1.29 39.81
CA GLN A 157 7.82 -2.32 38.80
C GLN A 157 6.80 -2.27 37.65
N LEU A 158 5.52 -2.20 37.97
CA LEU A 158 4.43 -2.11 36.99
C LEU A 158 4.51 -0.82 36.16
N CYS A 159 4.75 0.33 36.79
CA CYS A 159 4.93 1.60 36.09
C CYS A 159 6.12 1.58 35.13
N PHE A 160 7.28 1.03 35.57
CA PHE A 160 8.47 0.93 34.74
C PHE A 160 8.27 -0.03 33.56
N ALA A 161 7.58 -1.15 33.77
CA ALA A 161 7.18 -2.06 32.71
C ALA A 161 6.28 -1.37 31.67
N GLY A 162 5.23 -0.67 32.11
CA GLY A 162 4.34 0.08 31.21
C GLY A 162 5.09 1.10 30.36
N ILE A 163 6.06 1.81 30.95
CA ILE A 163 6.93 2.77 30.23
C ILE A 163 7.80 2.05 29.18
N ILE A 164 8.36 0.87 29.49
CA ILE A 164 9.12 0.06 28.52
C ILE A 164 8.23 -0.34 27.33
N VAL A 165 7.02 -0.86 27.57
CA VAL A 165 6.11 -1.30 26.49
C VAL A 165 5.69 -0.11 25.61
N ILE A 166 5.41 1.06 26.22
CA ILE A 166 5.14 2.32 25.49
C ILE A 166 6.33 2.69 24.59
N CYS A 167 7.57 2.60 25.08
CA CYS A 167 8.76 2.92 24.29
C CYS A 167 9.06 1.88 23.19
N LEU A 168 8.74 0.60 23.40
CA LEU A 168 8.87 -0.46 22.39
C LEU A 168 7.85 -0.29 21.25
N ASP A 169 6.59 0.05 21.56
CA ASP A 169 5.58 0.37 20.55
C ASP A 169 5.96 1.63 19.75
N GLU A 170 6.43 2.69 20.43
CA GLU A 170 6.92 3.90 19.77
C GLU A 170 8.12 3.64 18.84
N LEU A 171 9.07 2.80 19.25
CA LEU A 171 10.21 2.37 18.43
C LEU A 171 9.73 1.66 17.15
N LEU A 172 8.76 0.75 17.27
CA LEU A 172 8.19 0.06 16.12
C LEU A 172 7.46 1.04 15.19
N GLN A 173 6.60 1.91 15.75
CA GLN A 173 5.83 2.93 15.01
C GLN A 173 6.70 3.98 14.32
N LYS A 174 7.82 4.42 14.91
CA LYS A 174 8.78 5.36 14.29
C LYS A 174 9.60 4.75 13.15
N GLY A 175 9.28 3.52 12.74
CA GLY A 175 9.78 2.92 11.52
C GLY A 175 11.03 2.06 11.70
N TYR A 176 11.45 1.77 12.93
CA TYR A 176 12.39 0.68 13.19
C TYR A 176 11.67 -0.68 13.02
N GLY A 177 10.35 -0.73 13.24
CA GLY A 177 9.53 -1.92 13.05
C GLY A 177 9.13 -2.21 11.58
N LEU A 178 8.54 -3.40 11.41
CA LEU A 178 7.82 -3.82 10.20
C LEU A 178 6.32 -3.49 10.22
N GLY A 179 5.76 -3.17 11.38
CA GLY A 179 4.34 -2.88 11.62
C GLY A 179 4.13 -2.16 12.96
N SER A 180 2.88 -2.04 13.41
CA SER A 180 2.56 -1.46 14.73
C SER A 180 2.90 -2.43 15.87
N GLY A 181 3.38 -1.91 17.01
CA GLY A 181 3.72 -2.73 18.18
C GLY A 181 2.49 -3.38 18.79
N ILE A 182 1.41 -2.60 18.97
CA ILE A 182 0.10 -3.07 19.47
C ILE A 182 -0.33 -4.39 18.80
N SER A 183 -0.41 -4.42 17.46
CA SER A 183 -0.82 -5.60 16.70
C SER A 183 0.17 -6.76 16.81
N LEU A 184 1.47 -6.46 16.87
CA LEU A 184 2.52 -7.47 16.98
C LEU A 184 2.47 -8.17 18.35
N PHE A 185 2.29 -7.42 19.43
CA PHE A 185 2.23 -7.94 20.80
C PHE A 185 0.98 -8.79 21.03
N ILE A 186 -0.19 -8.37 20.52
CA ILE A 186 -1.43 -9.17 20.53
C ILE A 186 -1.22 -10.50 19.79
N ALA A 187 -0.73 -10.46 18.55
CA ALA A 187 -0.46 -11.67 17.77
C ALA A 187 0.54 -12.61 18.47
N THR A 188 1.59 -12.04 19.07
CA THR A 188 2.63 -12.81 19.77
C THR A 188 2.08 -13.59 20.95
N ASN A 189 1.35 -12.92 21.86
CA ASN A 189 0.78 -13.56 23.06
C ASN A 189 -0.30 -14.61 22.70
N ILE A 190 -1.08 -14.38 21.64
CA ILE A 190 -2.08 -15.34 21.16
C ILE A 190 -1.40 -16.57 20.52
N CYS A 191 -0.34 -16.39 19.73
CA CYS A 191 0.46 -17.50 19.21
C CYS A 191 1.17 -18.27 20.33
N GLU A 192 1.72 -17.59 21.35
CA GLU A 192 2.30 -18.19 22.56
C GLU A 192 1.29 -19.08 23.28
N ASN A 193 0.08 -18.58 23.53
CA ASN A 193 -1.01 -19.34 24.15
C ASN A 193 -1.44 -20.58 23.33
N ILE A 194 -1.55 -20.46 22.01
CA ILE A 194 -1.90 -21.58 21.12
C ILE A 194 -0.79 -22.65 21.14
N ILE A 195 0.48 -22.25 21.05
CA ILE A 195 1.63 -23.16 21.12
C ILE A 195 1.69 -23.84 22.49
N TRP A 196 1.49 -23.09 23.59
CA TRP A 196 1.49 -23.64 24.94
C TRP A 196 0.39 -24.68 25.12
N LYS A 197 -0.86 -24.38 24.77
CA LYS A 197 -1.97 -25.36 24.92
C LYS A 197 -1.88 -26.56 23.98
N ALA A 198 -1.10 -26.48 22.90
CA ALA A 198 -0.78 -27.63 22.05
C ALA A 198 0.37 -28.49 22.61
N PHE A 199 1.42 -27.87 23.17
CA PHE A 199 2.71 -28.52 23.46
C PHE A 199 3.21 -28.37 24.92
N SER A 200 2.39 -27.95 25.88
CA SER A 200 2.86 -27.79 27.26
C SER A 200 3.25 -29.15 27.91
N PRO A 201 4.47 -29.28 28.45
CA PRO A 201 4.99 -30.52 29.04
C PRO A 201 4.55 -30.71 30.51
N THR A 202 3.73 -29.79 31.02
CA THR A 202 3.15 -29.79 32.36
C THR A 202 2.21 -31.00 32.56
N THR A 203 2.41 -31.73 33.66
CA THR A 203 1.53 -32.84 34.08
C THR A 203 0.58 -32.39 35.18
N ILE A 204 -0.71 -32.70 35.03
CA ILE A 204 -1.74 -32.45 36.04
C ILE A 204 -2.23 -33.81 36.54
N ASN A 205 -2.22 -34.00 37.87
CA ASN A 205 -2.71 -35.22 38.51
C ASN A 205 -4.23 -35.15 38.66
N SER A 206 -4.97 -35.63 37.65
CA SER A 206 -6.35 -36.05 37.87
C SER A 206 -6.37 -37.35 38.70
N GLY A 207 -7.48 -37.66 39.38
CA GLY A 207 -7.62 -38.86 40.24
C GLY A 207 -7.54 -40.24 39.54
N ARG A 208 -6.99 -40.30 38.32
CA ARG A 208 -6.68 -41.51 37.54
C ARG A 208 -5.22 -41.63 37.14
N GLY A 209 -4.38 -40.62 37.42
CA GLY A 209 -2.95 -40.61 37.12
C GLY A 209 -2.42 -39.23 36.71
N ALA A 210 -1.11 -39.15 36.49
CA ALA A 210 -0.47 -37.98 35.90
C ALA A 210 -0.80 -37.92 34.40
N GLU A 211 -1.48 -36.85 33.97
CA GLU A 211 -1.82 -36.64 32.56
C GLU A 211 -1.26 -35.29 32.08
N PHE A 212 -0.70 -35.25 30.87
CA PHE A 212 -0.17 -34.01 30.30
C PHE A 212 -1.28 -32.98 29.98
N GLU A 213 -0.94 -31.70 30.09
CA GLU A 213 -1.81 -30.57 29.75
C GLU A 213 -1.85 -30.35 28.22
N GLY A 214 -0.69 -30.35 27.54
CA GLY A 214 -0.60 -30.08 26.11
C GLY A 214 -1.24 -31.17 25.24
N ALA A 215 -2.18 -30.78 24.37
CA ALA A 215 -2.99 -31.69 23.56
C ALA A 215 -2.18 -32.74 22.75
N VAL A 216 -1.05 -32.32 22.17
CA VAL A 216 -0.21 -33.19 21.32
C VAL A 216 0.62 -34.15 22.17
N ILE A 217 1.18 -33.68 23.29
CA ILE A 217 1.98 -34.51 24.20
C ILE A 217 1.09 -35.54 24.91
N ALA A 218 -0.11 -35.14 25.32
CA ALA A 218 -1.11 -36.05 25.88
C ALA A 218 -1.51 -37.16 24.89
N LEU A 219 -1.72 -36.82 23.61
CA LEU A 219 -2.02 -37.81 22.57
C LEU A 219 -0.89 -38.85 22.44
N PHE A 220 0.37 -38.42 22.30
CA PHE A 220 1.50 -39.35 22.17
C PHE A 220 1.70 -40.19 23.43
N HIS A 221 1.62 -39.59 24.62
CA HIS A 221 1.76 -40.33 25.87
C HIS A 221 0.65 -41.38 26.05
N LEU A 222 -0.62 -41.03 25.81
CA LEU A 222 -1.74 -41.98 25.91
C LEU A 222 -1.64 -43.10 24.88
N LEU A 223 -1.15 -42.81 23.67
CA LEU A 223 -0.99 -43.80 22.59
C LEU A 223 0.21 -44.76 22.81
N ILE A 224 1.22 -44.34 23.56
CA ILE A 224 2.41 -45.16 23.89
C ILE A 224 2.19 -45.96 25.17
N THR A 225 1.62 -45.36 26.22
CA THR A 225 1.55 -45.95 27.57
C THR A 225 0.35 -46.90 27.76
N ARG A 226 -0.69 -46.84 26.93
CA ARG A 226 -1.88 -47.73 27.01
C ARG A 226 -1.84 -48.84 25.96
N THR A 227 -2.20 -50.06 26.37
CA THR A 227 -2.42 -51.22 25.47
C THR A 227 -3.63 -51.00 24.55
N ASP A 228 -4.71 -50.44 25.09
CA ASP A 228 -6.01 -50.30 24.42
C ASP A 228 -6.04 -49.11 23.45
N LYS A 229 -5.29 -49.19 22.35
CA LYS A 229 -5.09 -48.08 21.39
C LYS A 229 -6.38 -47.36 20.97
N VAL A 230 -7.47 -48.08 20.74
CA VAL A 230 -8.78 -47.49 20.34
C VAL A 230 -9.44 -46.71 21.49
N ARG A 231 -9.36 -47.20 22.73
CA ARG A 231 -9.89 -46.51 23.91
C ARG A 231 -9.03 -45.28 24.22
N ALA A 232 -7.70 -45.42 24.18
CA ALA A 232 -6.75 -44.32 24.39
C ALA A 232 -6.94 -43.20 23.35
N LEU A 233 -7.16 -43.54 22.07
CA LEU A 233 -7.44 -42.56 21.02
C LEU A 233 -8.75 -41.80 21.31
N ARG A 234 -9.83 -42.50 21.67
CA ARG A 234 -11.11 -41.85 22.02
C ARG A 234 -10.99 -40.97 23.28
N GLU A 235 -10.23 -41.41 24.28
CA GLU A 235 -9.97 -40.68 25.52
C GLU A 235 -9.11 -39.41 25.26
N ALA A 236 -8.17 -39.45 24.31
CA ALA A 236 -7.36 -38.29 23.90
C ALA A 236 -8.08 -37.27 22.97
N PHE A 237 -9.15 -37.67 22.28
CA PHE A 237 -9.92 -36.78 21.39
C PHE A 237 -11.11 -36.09 22.08
N TYR A 238 -11.64 -36.64 23.18
CA TYR A 238 -12.90 -36.21 23.82
C TYR A 238 -12.75 -35.92 25.34
N ARG A 239 -11.59 -35.45 25.77
CA ARG A 239 -11.27 -35.12 27.17
C ARG A 239 -11.94 -33.80 27.56
N GLN A 240 -12.91 -33.82 28.48
CA GLN A 240 -13.73 -32.62 28.76
C GLN A 240 -12.98 -31.50 29.53
N ASN A 241 -11.94 -31.84 30.29
CA ASN A 241 -11.34 -30.92 31.26
C ASN A 241 -10.07 -30.20 30.77
N LEU A 242 -9.48 -30.61 29.64
CA LEU A 242 -8.17 -30.15 29.17
C LEU A 242 -8.11 -30.08 27.62
N PRO A 243 -7.14 -29.36 27.02
CA PRO A 243 -7.05 -29.16 25.57
C PRO A 243 -7.07 -30.47 24.77
N ASN A 244 -8.02 -30.59 23.83
CA ASN A 244 -8.16 -31.76 22.97
C ASN A 244 -7.45 -31.60 21.62
N VAL A 245 -7.08 -32.74 21.04
CA VAL A 245 -6.73 -32.88 19.62
C VAL A 245 -7.86 -32.36 18.72
N THR A 246 -9.12 -32.58 19.09
CA THR A 246 -10.31 -32.07 18.38
C THR A 246 -10.37 -30.54 18.36
N ASN A 247 -10.10 -29.87 19.49
CA ASN A 247 -10.09 -28.41 19.59
C ASN A 247 -8.89 -27.82 18.82
N LEU A 248 -7.75 -28.52 18.79
CA LEU A 248 -6.61 -28.15 17.95
C LEU A 248 -6.93 -28.27 16.45
N LEU A 249 -7.56 -29.37 16.03
CA LEU A 249 -8.04 -29.56 14.66
C LEU A 249 -9.04 -28.46 14.25
N ALA A 250 -9.95 -28.09 15.17
CA ALA A 250 -10.87 -26.98 14.98
C ALA A 250 -10.13 -25.65 14.74
N THR A 251 -9.11 -25.30 15.55
CA THR A 251 -8.31 -24.08 15.30
C THR A 251 -7.64 -24.07 13.94
N VAL A 252 -7.13 -25.21 13.46
CA VAL A 252 -6.51 -25.31 12.13
C VAL A 252 -7.57 -25.15 11.02
N LEU A 253 -8.77 -25.71 11.18
CA LEU A 253 -9.86 -25.52 10.22
C LEU A 253 -10.30 -24.05 10.15
N ILE A 254 -10.48 -23.39 11.30
CA ILE A 254 -10.84 -21.97 11.40
C ILE A 254 -9.74 -21.10 10.78
N PHE A 255 -8.47 -21.37 11.07
CA PHE A 255 -7.32 -20.69 10.47
C PHE A 255 -7.33 -20.76 8.94
N LEU A 256 -7.61 -21.93 8.35
CA LEU A 256 -7.72 -22.10 6.90
C LEU A 256 -8.94 -21.35 6.32
N ILE A 257 -10.08 -21.39 6.99
CA ILE A 257 -11.30 -20.66 6.60
C ILE A 257 -11.06 -19.13 6.63
N VAL A 258 -10.40 -18.62 7.67
CA VAL A 258 -10.06 -17.20 7.81
C VAL A 258 -9.11 -16.76 6.71
N ILE A 259 -8.07 -17.54 6.39
CA ILE A 259 -7.15 -17.24 5.28
C ILE A 259 -7.88 -17.21 3.93
N TYR A 260 -8.82 -18.13 3.70
CA TYR A 260 -9.65 -18.15 2.50
C TYR A 260 -10.49 -16.87 2.36
N PHE A 261 -11.22 -16.46 3.42
CA PHE A 261 -12.00 -15.23 3.40
C PHE A 261 -11.14 -13.95 3.34
N GLN A 262 -9.96 -13.93 3.98
CA GLN A 262 -8.97 -12.84 3.86
C GLN A 262 -8.41 -12.65 2.43
N GLY A 263 -8.66 -13.59 1.52
CA GLY A 263 -8.33 -13.46 0.09
C GLY A 263 -9.15 -12.40 -0.65
N PHE A 264 -10.38 -12.11 -0.21
CA PHE A 264 -11.21 -11.04 -0.78
C PHE A 264 -10.71 -9.66 -0.31
N ARG A 265 -10.22 -8.83 -1.23
CA ARG A 265 -9.63 -7.52 -0.91
C ARG A 265 -10.39 -6.32 -1.49
N VAL A 266 -11.07 -5.60 -0.60
CA VAL A 266 -11.33 -4.14 -0.63
C VAL A 266 -11.05 -3.64 0.81
N VAL A 267 -10.59 -2.39 1.05
CA VAL A 267 -9.87 -1.96 2.29
C VAL A 267 -10.45 -0.62 2.82
N LEU A 268 -10.82 -0.30 4.09
CA LEU A 268 -10.43 -0.65 5.50
C LEU A 268 -9.36 0.32 6.12
N PRO A 269 -9.28 0.64 7.44
CA PRO A 269 -9.59 -0.19 8.64
C PRO A 269 -10.44 0.49 9.79
N LEU A 270 -9.92 0.59 11.04
CA LEU A 270 -10.64 0.56 12.35
C LEU A 270 -10.03 1.55 13.42
N LEU A 271 -10.49 1.82 14.68
CA LEU A 271 -11.59 1.36 15.59
C LEU A 271 -12.00 2.43 16.69
N HIS A 272 -12.88 2.10 17.66
CA HIS A 272 -13.90 2.94 18.36
C HIS A 272 -13.72 3.26 19.89
N ARG A 273 -14.31 4.35 20.44
CA ARG A 273 -14.52 4.54 21.91
C ARG A 273 -15.89 5.04 22.47
N LYS A 274 -16.18 4.49 23.67
CA LYS A 274 -17.04 4.75 24.88
C LYS A 274 -17.70 6.16 25.10
N TYR A 275 -18.65 6.40 26.05
CA TYR A 275 -18.88 5.87 27.43
C TYR A 275 -20.34 5.91 27.93
N SER A 276 -20.68 5.10 28.96
CA SER A 276 -21.71 5.38 29.99
C SER A 276 -21.60 4.47 31.24
N GLY A 277 -22.22 4.90 32.35
CA GLY A 277 -22.51 4.20 33.63
C GLY A 277 -23.64 4.99 34.35
N ASN A 278 -24.42 4.50 35.32
CA ASN A 278 -24.24 3.41 36.31
C ASN A 278 -25.55 2.60 36.51
N PHE A 279 -25.83 2.09 37.73
CA PHE A 279 -26.98 1.26 38.18
C PHE A 279 -27.11 -0.13 37.53
N LEU A 280 -26.76 -0.28 36.26
CA LEU A 280 -26.88 -1.50 35.45
C LEU A 280 -26.13 -2.74 36.01
N VAL A 281 -25.20 -2.56 36.95
CA VAL A 281 -24.34 -3.63 37.53
C VAL A 281 -25.16 -4.78 38.13
N ASN A 282 -26.27 -4.49 38.81
CA ASN A 282 -27.12 -5.52 39.41
C ASN A 282 -28.05 -6.24 38.40
N LEU A 283 -28.20 -5.69 37.18
CA LEU A 283 -28.90 -6.33 36.06
C LEU A 283 -27.92 -7.10 35.15
N LEU A 284 -26.64 -6.70 35.14
CA LEU A 284 -25.59 -7.30 34.32
C LEU A 284 -25.35 -8.77 34.69
N GLY A 285 -25.23 -9.14 35.98
CA GLY A 285 -25.38 -10.56 36.33
C GLY A 285 -24.91 -11.02 37.70
N LYS A 286 -25.34 -12.23 38.04
CA LYS A 286 -24.88 -13.02 39.19
C LYS A 286 -23.80 -14.00 38.74
N TRP A 287 -22.65 -13.92 39.38
CA TRP A 287 -21.50 -14.79 39.17
C TRP A 287 -21.50 -15.89 40.23
N LYS A 288 -21.05 -17.10 39.86
CA LYS A 288 -20.80 -18.18 40.81
C LYS A 288 -19.45 -18.82 40.50
N GLU A 289 -18.68 -19.14 41.53
CA GLU A 289 -17.43 -19.90 41.39
C GLU A 289 -17.71 -21.39 41.13
N SER A 290 -16.87 -21.97 40.28
CA SER A 290 -16.78 -23.41 40.07
C SER A 290 -15.74 -24.00 41.04
N GLU A 291 -16.17 -24.91 41.92
CA GLU A 291 -15.39 -25.50 43.02
C GLU A 291 -14.09 -26.23 42.56
N TYR A 292 -13.95 -26.52 41.27
CA TYR A 292 -12.83 -27.30 40.73
C TYR A 292 -11.96 -26.56 39.69
N SER A 293 -12.29 -25.32 39.31
CA SER A 293 -11.50 -24.58 38.29
C SER A 293 -11.12 -23.14 38.66
N GLY A 294 -11.64 -22.57 39.76
CA GLY A 294 -11.33 -21.18 40.15
C GLY A 294 -11.81 -20.13 39.13
N GLN A 295 -12.68 -20.52 38.20
CA GLN A 295 -13.27 -19.64 37.20
C GLN A 295 -14.67 -19.20 37.67
N SER A 296 -14.89 -17.89 37.75
CA SER A 296 -16.19 -17.29 37.99
C SER A 296 -17.00 -17.24 36.69
N ILE A 297 -18.03 -18.08 36.57
CA ILE A 297 -18.91 -18.12 35.41
C ILE A 297 -20.18 -17.32 35.74
N PRO A 298 -20.70 -16.45 34.84
CA PRO A 298 -21.96 -15.77 35.07
C PRO A 298 -23.10 -16.79 34.93
N VAL A 299 -23.84 -17.06 36.01
CA VAL A 299 -24.92 -18.06 36.06
C VAL A 299 -26.33 -17.44 35.91
N GLY A 300 -26.42 -16.14 35.65
CA GLY A 300 -27.67 -15.47 35.30
C GLY A 300 -27.54 -13.94 35.17
N GLY A 301 -28.46 -13.33 34.42
CA GLY A 301 -28.44 -11.90 34.08
C GLY A 301 -28.09 -11.65 32.61
N LEU A 302 -27.97 -10.38 32.20
CA LEU A 302 -27.64 -10.03 30.81
C LEU A 302 -26.27 -10.56 30.35
N ALA A 303 -25.29 -10.63 31.24
CA ALA A 303 -23.96 -11.17 30.98
C ALA A 303 -23.97 -12.68 30.69
N TYR A 304 -24.92 -13.45 31.22
CA TYR A 304 -25.10 -14.85 30.81
C TYR A 304 -25.45 -14.92 29.32
N TYR A 305 -26.46 -14.16 28.90
CA TYR A 305 -26.92 -14.13 27.50
C TYR A 305 -25.91 -13.54 26.49
N VAL A 306 -24.95 -12.73 26.96
CA VAL A 306 -23.88 -12.14 26.14
C VAL A 306 -22.57 -12.96 26.17
N THR A 307 -22.41 -13.90 27.10
CA THR A 307 -21.27 -14.82 27.14
C THR A 307 -21.43 -15.91 26.09
N ALA A 308 -20.33 -16.35 25.47
CA ALA A 308 -20.38 -17.45 24.50
C ALA A 308 -20.68 -18.80 25.19
N PRO A 309 -21.55 -19.66 24.65
CA PRO A 309 -21.77 -21.00 25.18
C PRO A 309 -20.50 -21.85 25.00
N SER A 310 -20.08 -22.54 26.06
CA SER A 310 -18.80 -23.27 26.14
C SER A 310 -18.68 -24.48 25.22
N SER A 311 -19.79 -25.03 24.72
CA SER A 311 -19.78 -26.19 23.84
C SER A 311 -21.06 -26.32 23.00
N LEU A 312 -20.97 -27.15 21.95
CA LEU A 312 -22.12 -27.60 21.16
C LEU A 312 -23.16 -28.37 22.01
N ALA A 313 -22.77 -28.96 23.14
CA ALA A 313 -23.68 -29.63 24.06
C ALA A 313 -24.47 -28.63 24.92
N ASP A 314 -23.82 -27.57 25.40
CA ASP A 314 -24.47 -26.47 26.14
C ASP A 314 -25.47 -25.72 25.24
N MET A 315 -25.11 -25.55 23.97
CA MET A 315 -25.99 -25.03 22.91
C MET A 315 -27.24 -25.91 22.71
N ALA A 316 -27.09 -27.23 22.65
CA ALA A 316 -28.20 -28.17 22.49
C ALA A 316 -29.11 -28.20 23.73
N ALA A 317 -28.56 -27.98 24.93
CA ALA A 317 -29.33 -27.85 26.17
C ALA A 317 -30.08 -26.51 26.29
N ASN A 318 -29.50 -25.41 25.77
CA ASN A 318 -30.03 -24.05 25.91
C ASN A 318 -30.15 -23.30 24.56
N PRO A 319 -31.00 -23.76 23.62
CA PRO A 319 -31.07 -23.19 22.26
C PRO A 319 -31.46 -21.70 22.24
N PHE A 320 -32.29 -21.24 23.18
CA PHE A 320 -32.67 -19.82 23.29
C PHE A 320 -31.48 -18.91 23.65
N HIS A 321 -30.55 -19.39 24.48
CA HIS A 321 -29.36 -18.63 24.86
C HIS A 321 -28.42 -18.47 23.65
N ALA A 322 -28.15 -19.57 22.93
CA ALA A 322 -27.30 -19.55 21.75
C ALA A 322 -27.89 -18.71 20.61
N LEU A 323 -29.22 -18.77 20.40
CA LEU A 323 -29.91 -17.92 19.42
C LEU A 323 -29.81 -16.43 19.78
N PHE A 324 -29.99 -16.06 21.05
CA PHE A 324 -29.81 -14.69 21.50
C PHE A 324 -28.36 -14.22 21.29
N TYR A 325 -27.38 -15.01 21.71
CA TYR A 325 -25.95 -14.70 21.54
C TYR A 325 -25.60 -14.48 20.06
N LEU A 326 -26.04 -15.36 19.17
CA LEU A 326 -25.81 -15.25 17.73
C LEU A 326 -26.43 -13.98 17.13
N VAL A 327 -27.70 -13.67 17.44
CA VAL A 327 -28.36 -12.46 16.94
C VAL A 327 -27.73 -11.19 17.52
N PHE A 328 -27.36 -11.20 18.80
CA PHE A 328 -26.69 -10.09 19.47
C PHE A 328 -25.31 -9.82 18.84
N MET A 329 -24.46 -10.84 18.68
CA MET A 329 -23.12 -10.68 18.11
C MET A 329 -23.16 -10.18 16.66
N LEU A 330 -24.00 -10.76 15.80
CA LEU A 330 -24.12 -10.34 14.41
C LEU A 330 -24.63 -8.90 14.26
N SER A 331 -25.64 -8.52 15.04
CA SER A 331 -26.19 -7.16 15.00
C SER A 331 -25.26 -6.13 15.62
N ALA A 332 -24.60 -6.44 16.73
CA ALA A 332 -23.59 -5.59 17.35
C ALA A 332 -22.42 -5.33 16.40
N CYS A 333 -21.82 -6.37 15.81
CA CYS A 333 -20.69 -6.20 14.88
C CYS A 333 -21.05 -5.39 13.63
N ALA A 334 -22.27 -5.56 13.08
CA ALA A 334 -22.75 -4.76 11.95
C ALA A 334 -22.99 -3.28 12.34
N LEU A 335 -23.58 -3.01 13.51
CA LEU A 335 -23.84 -1.65 14.00
C LEU A 335 -22.55 -0.91 14.38
N PHE A 336 -21.62 -1.58 15.07
CA PHE A 336 -20.29 -1.04 15.34
C PHE A 336 -19.55 -0.75 14.04
N SER A 337 -19.51 -1.68 13.06
CA SER A 337 -18.85 -1.41 11.78
C SER A 337 -19.43 -0.21 11.03
N LYS A 338 -20.77 -0.08 10.99
CA LYS A 338 -21.43 1.07 10.33
C LYS A 338 -21.10 2.39 11.03
N THR A 339 -21.36 2.50 12.33
CA THR A 339 -21.07 3.72 13.11
C THR A 339 -19.58 4.07 13.10
N TRP A 340 -18.73 3.06 12.96
CA TRP A 340 -17.29 3.27 12.99
C TRP A 340 -16.75 4.04 11.77
N ILE A 341 -17.32 3.84 10.58
CA ILE A 341 -16.89 4.54 9.36
C ILE A 341 -17.12 6.06 9.46
N GLU A 342 -18.20 6.47 10.13
CA GLU A 342 -18.53 7.89 10.35
C GLU A 342 -17.51 8.58 11.26
N VAL A 343 -17.09 7.92 12.35
CA VAL A 343 -16.09 8.47 13.29
C VAL A 343 -14.66 8.39 12.75
N SER A 344 -14.38 7.45 11.83
CA SER A 344 -13.07 7.31 11.15
C SER A 344 -12.68 8.49 10.26
N GLY A 345 -13.62 9.38 9.91
CA GLY A 345 -13.44 10.29 8.76
C GLY A 345 -13.24 9.53 7.44
N SER A 346 -13.78 8.31 7.35
CA SER A 346 -13.73 7.44 6.17
C SER A 346 -15.10 7.31 5.51
N SER A 347 -16.00 8.26 5.77
CA SER A 347 -17.34 8.26 5.18
C SER A 347 -17.27 8.44 3.66
N ALA A 348 -18.35 8.07 2.95
CA ALA A 348 -18.46 8.29 1.51
C ALA A 348 -18.23 9.75 1.07
N LYS A 349 -18.48 10.71 1.97
CA LYS A 349 -18.22 12.15 1.75
C LYS A 349 -16.74 12.49 1.85
N ASP A 350 -16.05 11.93 2.84
CA ASP A 350 -14.64 12.22 3.11
C ASP A 350 -13.72 11.53 2.09
N VAL A 351 -14.02 10.28 1.73
CA VAL A 351 -13.31 9.56 0.67
C VAL A 351 -13.51 10.24 -0.70
N ALA A 352 -14.73 10.71 -1.01
CA ALA A 352 -14.96 11.50 -2.23
C ALA A 352 -14.18 12.82 -2.24
N LYS A 353 -14.02 13.49 -1.08
CA LYS A 353 -13.18 14.69 -0.92
C LYS A 353 -11.70 14.37 -1.14
N GLN A 354 -11.17 13.28 -0.57
CA GLN A 354 -9.79 12.84 -0.78
C GLN A 354 -9.50 12.50 -2.25
N LEU A 355 -10.39 11.76 -2.93
CA LEU A 355 -10.24 11.45 -4.35
C LEU A 355 -10.22 12.71 -5.22
N LYS A 356 -11.07 13.70 -4.90
CA LYS A 356 -11.07 15.00 -5.58
C LYS A 356 -9.78 15.81 -5.34
N GLU A 357 -9.26 15.81 -4.11
CA GLU A 357 -7.98 16.45 -3.76
C GLU A 357 -6.77 15.76 -4.42
N GLN A 358 -6.87 14.47 -4.73
CA GLN A 358 -5.87 13.71 -5.50
C GLN A 358 -6.11 13.72 -7.02
N GLN A 359 -7.08 14.49 -7.53
CA GLN A 359 -7.49 14.54 -8.94
C GLN A 359 -7.89 13.16 -9.54
N MET A 360 -8.27 12.18 -8.72
CA MET A 360 -8.69 10.85 -9.20
C MET A 360 -10.20 10.83 -9.47
N VAL A 361 -10.58 10.89 -10.74
CA VAL A 361 -11.96 10.85 -11.23
C VAL A 361 -12.31 9.43 -11.70
N MET A 362 -13.48 8.93 -11.31
CA MET A 362 -13.96 7.61 -11.73
C MET A 362 -14.51 7.65 -13.17
N PRO A 363 -14.06 6.77 -14.09
CA PRO A 363 -14.48 6.82 -15.49
C PRO A 363 -16.00 6.81 -15.69
N GLY A 364 -16.48 7.68 -16.57
CA GLY A 364 -17.90 7.77 -16.94
C GLY A 364 -18.82 8.48 -15.94
N HIS A 365 -18.33 8.94 -14.79
CA HIS A 365 -19.15 9.62 -13.76
C HIS A 365 -18.68 11.06 -13.49
N ARG A 366 -19.63 12.00 -13.42
CA ARG A 366 -19.38 13.36 -12.91
C ARG A 366 -19.13 13.34 -11.39
N ASP A 367 -18.32 14.26 -10.88
CA ASP A 367 -17.99 14.46 -9.46
C ASP A 367 -19.19 14.34 -8.51
N SER A 368 -20.34 14.90 -8.88
CA SER A 368 -21.59 14.88 -8.09
C SER A 368 -22.13 13.47 -7.85
N ASN A 369 -21.86 12.54 -8.76
CA ASN A 369 -22.36 11.17 -8.71
C ASN A 369 -21.38 10.24 -7.98
N LEU A 370 -20.09 10.59 -7.91
CA LEU A 370 -19.05 9.82 -7.21
C LEU A 370 -19.44 9.57 -5.75
N GLN A 371 -19.82 10.64 -5.03
CA GLN A 371 -20.27 10.53 -3.64
C GLN A 371 -21.52 9.64 -3.49
N LYS A 372 -22.42 9.65 -4.49
CA LYS A 372 -23.67 8.88 -4.45
C LYS A 372 -23.43 7.37 -4.59
N GLU A 373 -22.57 6.95 -5.51
CA GLU A 373 -22.19 5.53 -5.64
C GLU A 373 -21.32 5.07 -4.46
N LEU A 374 -20.35 5.87 -3.99
CA LEU A 374 -19.59 5.53 -2.78
C LEU A 374 -20.52 5.31 -1.57
N ASN A 375 -21.56 6.15 -1.41
CA ASN A 375 -22.53 6.01 -0.33
C ASN A 375 -23.50 4.81 -0.48
N ARG A 376 -23.56 4.18 -1.67
CA ARG A 376 -24.32 2.94 -1.91
C ARG A 376 -23.53 1.71 -1.47
N TYR A 377 -22.22 1.67 -1.76
CA TYR A 377 -21.37 0.52 -1.46
C TYR A 377 -20.80 0.55 -0.03
N ILE A 378 -20.31 1.70 0.45
CA ILE A 378 -19.55 1.76 1.72
C ILE A 378 -20.38 1.29 2.94
N PRO A 379 -21.60 1.81 3.22
CA PRO A 379 -22.36 1.38 4.40
C PRO A 379 -22.81 -0.09 4.32
N THR A 380 -23.10 -0.57 3.12
CA THR A 380 -23.54 -1.95 2.84
C THR A 380 -22.39 -2.93 3.06
N ALA A 381 -21.21 -2.63 2.51
CA ALA A 381 -19.99 -3.43 2.70
C ALA A 381 -19.54 -3.45 4.17
N ALA A 382 -19.72 -2.34 4.90
CA ALA A 382 -19.42 -2.25 6.33
C ALA A 382 -20.32 -3.16 7.16
N ALA A 383 -21.64 -3.02 7.03
CA ALA A 383 -22.59 -3.85 7.76
C ALA A 383 -22.41 -5.35 7.46
N PHE A 384 -22.17 -5.70 6.19
CA PHE A 384 -21.90 -7.08 5.79
C PHE A 384 -20.55 -7.60 6.32
N GLY A 385 -19.48 -6.80 6.22
CA GLY A 385 -18.15 -7.18 6.74
C GLY A 385 -18.17 -7.37 8.26
N GLY A 386 -18.83 -6.49 9.00
CA GLY A 386 -19.07 -6.65 10.44
C GLY A 386 -19.86 -7.93 10.76
N MET A 387 -20.91 -8.22 9.99
CA MET A 387 -21.71 -9.45 10.14
C MET A 387 -20.88 -10.71 9.84
N CYS A 388 -20.04 -10.72 8.80
CA CYS A 388 -19.16 -11.85 8.49
C CYS A 388 -18.09 -12.09 9.55
N ILE A 389 -17.48 -11.03 10.09
CA ILE A 389 -16.53 -11.13 11.21
C ILE A 389 -17.24 -11.68 12.45
N GLY A 390 -18.43 -11.18 12.78
CA GLY A 390 -19.25 -11.71 13.87
C GLY A 390 -19.60 -13.19 13.68
N ALA A 391 -19.97 -13.61 12.47
CA ALA A 391 -20.26 -15.01 12.15
C ALA A 391 -19.04 -15.92 12.32
N LEU A 392 -17.86 -15.49 11.85
CA LEU A 392 -16.61 -16.23 12.02
C LEU A 392 -16.20 -16.34 13.50
N THR A 393 -16.38 -15.28 14.30
CA THR A 393 -16.17 -15.31 15.76
C THR A 393 -17.08 -16.34 16.41
N VAL A 394 -18.39 -16.25 16.17
CA VAL A 394 -19.40 -17.14 16.75
C VAL A 394 -19.16 -18.60 16.36
N LEU A 395 -18.83 -18.88 15.10
CA LEU A 395 -18.46 -20.23 14.64
C LEU A 395 -17.22 -20.77 15.35
N ALA A 396 -16.19 -19.94 15.53
CA ALA A 396 -14.95 -20.33 16.17
C ALA A 396 -15.11 -20.59 17.68
N ASP A 397 -15.89 -19.77 18.39
CA ASP A 397 -16.22 -20.01 19.79
C ASP A 397 -17.11 -21.27 19.94
N PHE A 398 -18.12 -21.48 19.08
CA PHE A 398 -18.96 -22.70 19.06
C PHE A 398 -18.17 -24.00 18.80
N MET A 399 -17.07 -23.93 18.04
CA MET A 399 -16.17 -25.05 17.79
C MET A 399 -15.18 -25.33 18.94
N GLY A 400 -15.21 -24.56 20.04
CA GLY A 400 -14.31 -24.74 21.18
C GLY A 400 -12.85 -24.39 20.87
N ALA A 401 -12.62 -23.41 19.98
CA ALA A 401 -11.30 -23.07 19.47
C ALA A 401 -10.32 -22.60 20.56
N ILE A 402 -9.13 -23.21 20.59
CA ILE A 402 -8.04 -22.84 21.52
C ILE A 402 -7.60 -21.39 21.24
N GLY A 403 -7.86 -20.49 22.18
CA GLY A 403 -7.53 -19.05 22.07
C GLY A 403 -8.72 -18.11 21.87
N SER A 404 -9.97 -18.63 21.83
CA SER A 404 -11.20 -17.93 21.42
C SER A 404 -11.20 -17.44 19.97
N GLY A 405 -12.38 -17.48 19.33
CA GLY A 405 -12.59 -16.99 17.98
C GLY A 405 -12.14 -15.53 17.78
N THR A 406 -12.40 -14.67 18.77
CA THR A 406 -11.98 -13.26 18.72
C THR A 406 -10.46 -13.13 18.71
N GLY A 407 -9.74 -13.91 19.53
CA GLY A 407 -8.29 -13.88 19.61
C GLY A 407 -7.63 -14.36 18.31
N ILE A 408 -8.08 -15.52 17.80
CA ILE A 408 -7.56 -16.10 16.56
C ILE A 408 -7.71 -15.12 15.38
N LEU A 409 -8.88 -14.48 15.24
CA LEU A 409 -9.13 -13.48 14.18
C LEU A 409 -8.20 -12.25 14.30
N LEU A 410 -8.01 -11.71 15.51
CA LEU A 410 -7.13 -10.56 15.74
C LEU A 410 -5.67 -10.88 15.45
N ALA A 411 -5.21 -12.08 15.81
CA ALA A 411 -3.86 -12.55 15.46
C ALA A 411 -3.69 -12.71 13.95
N MET A 412 -4.68 -13.27 13.24
CA MET A 412 -4.60 -13.48 11.79
C MET A 412 -4.58 -12.18 10.97
N ASP A 413 -5.33 -11.15 11.35
CA ASP A 413 -5.25 -9.86 10.64
C ASP A 413 -3.96 -9.10 10.98
N SER A 414 -3.44 -9.27 12.20
CA SER A 414 -2.17 -8.68 12.66
C SER A 414 -0.92 -9.32 12.04
N LEU A 415 -0.93 -10.62 11.75
CA LEU A 415 0.18 -11.37 11.14
C LEU A 415 0.36 -11.11 9.64
N LYS A 416 -0.59 -10.41 9.02
CA LYS A 416 -0.62 -10.08 7.59
C LYS A 416 0.46 -9.04 7.27
N PRO A 417 1.54 -9.39 6.53
CA PRO A 417 2.54 -8.40 6.16
C PRO A 417 1.91 -7.33 5.25
N ASN A 418 2.29 -6.07 5.45
CA ASN A 418 1.95 -4.96 4.55
C ASN A 418 2.70 -5.09 3.21
N SER A 419 2.29 -6.10 2.43
CA SER A 419 2.85 -6.41 1.12
C SER A 419 2.42 -5.35 0.10
N ALA A 420 3.35 -4.47 -0.27
CA ALA A 420 3.36 -3.94 -1.63
C ALA A 420 3.31 -5.13 -2.62
N PRO A 421 2.63 -5.02 -3.78
CA PRO A 421 2.28 -6.17 -4.61
C PRO A 421 3.49 -6.81 -5.31
N THR A 422 4.22 -7.67 -4.60
CA THR A 422 5.29 -8.49 -5.14
C THR A 422 4.71 -9.65 -5.94
N LYS A 423 4.99 -9.68 -7.26
CA LYS A 423 4.54 -10.71 -8.20
C LYS A 423 5.08 -12.11 -7.81
N ASN A 424 4.34 -12.83 -6.97
CA ASN A 424 4.75 -14.15 -6.47
C ASN A 424 4.71 -15.23 -7.55
N LYS A 425 5.87 -15.85 -7.84
CA LYS A 425 6.06 -16.81 -8.94
C LYS A 425 5.35 -18.16 -8.78
N LEU A 426 4.70 -18.43 -7.65
CA LEU A 426 4.10 -19.73 -7.31
C LEU A 426 2.89 -20.12 -8.19
N SER A 427 2.19 -19.17 -8.80
CA SER A 427 1.07 -19.47 -9.72
C SER A 427 1.50 -20.18 -11.00
N LYS A 428 2.77 -20.04 -11.43
CA LYS A 428 3.28 -20.66 -12.66
C LYS A 428 3.71 -22.12 -12.51
N THR A 429 3.82 -22.65 -11.28
CA THR A 429 4.20 -24.06 -11.05
C THR A 429 3.00 -25.00 -11.14
N LEU A 430 1.87 -24.63 -10.51
CA LEU A 430 0.64 -25.44 -10.53
C LEU A 430 0.01 -25.52 -11.94
N HIS A 431 0.11 -24.44 -12.72
CA HIS A 431 -0.39 -24.39 -14.10
C HIS A 431 0.33 -25.30 -15.09
N LYS A 432 1.38 -26.03 -14.67
CA LYS A 432 2.20 -26.89 -15.52
C LYS A 432 2.06 -28.40 -15.25
N VAL A 433 1.20 -28.79 -14.29
CA VAL A 433 1.00 -30.20 -13.89
C VAL A 433 -0.25 -30.81 -14.56
N ILE A 434 -1.18 -29.99 -15.06
CA ILE A 434 -2.40 -30.45 -15.75
C ILE A 434 -2.27 -30.22 -17.25
N HIS A 435 -1.47 -31.06 -17.91
CA HIS A 435 -1.46 -31.22 -19.36
C HIS A 435 -1.44 -32.72 -19.71
N LEU A 436 -2.64 -33.30 -19.84
CA LEU A 436 -2.83 -34.65 -20.37
C LEU A 436 -3.47 -34.59 -21.75
N THR A 437 -2.60 -34.70 -22.75
CA THR A 437 -2.78 -35.29 -24.08
C THR A 437 -4.19 -35.28 -24.71
N ALA A 438 -4.38 -34.47 -25.75
CA ALA A 438 -5.54 -34.55 -26.63
C ALA A 438 -5.28 -35.47 -27.85
N PRO A 439 -6.22 -36.36 -28.24
CA PRO A 439 -6.28 -36.99 -29.56
C PRO A 439 -6.94 -36.05 -30.61
N PRO A 440 -6.85 -36.34 -31.92
CA PRO A 440 -6.98 -35.33 -32.98
C PRO A 440 -8.42 -35.07 -33.50
N LYS A 441 -8.53 -33.99 -34.28
CA LYS A 441 -9.77 -33.53 -34.97
C LYS A 441 -10.29 -34.56 -35.99
N CYS A 442 -11.60 -34.78 -35.99
CA CYS A 442 -12.35 -35.36 -37.12
C CYS A 442 -13.47 -34.40 -37.58
N ARG A 443 -13.91 -34.53 -38.83
CA ARG A 443 -14.73 -33.53 -39.55
C ARG A 443 -15.85 -34.19 -40.37
N CYS A 444 -17.08 -34.15 -39.83
CA CYS A 444 -18.33 -34.53 -40.51
C CYS A 444 -19.27 -33.32 -40.39
N ARG A 445 -19.97 -32.80 -41.41
CA ARG A 445 -20.62 -33.38 -42.60
C ARG A 445 -21.81 -34.30 -42.24
N THR A 446 -22.91 -34.13 -42.96
CA THR A 446 -24.28 -34.41 -42.52
C THR A 446 -24.79 -35.81 -42.86
N THR A 447 -25.98 -36.11 -42.30
CA THR A 447 -26.94 -37.20 -42.59
C THR A 447 -26.83 -38.52 -41.79
N ASN A 448 -28.02 -39.07 -41.53
CA ASN A 448 -28.38 -40.44 -41.15
C ASN A 448 -28.07 -40.98 -39.73
N ALA A 449 -29.13 -40.92 -38.90
CA ALA A 449 -29.68 -41.99 -38.06
C ALA A 449 -28.76 -42.95 -37.29
N PHE A 450 -28.98 -43.01 -35.96
CA PHE A 450 -28.74 -44.21 -35.17
C PHE A 450 -29.90 -44.42 -34.17
N CYS A 451 -30.39 -45.66 -34.07
CA CYS A 451 -31.49 -46.03 -33.17
C CYS A 451 -30.97 -46.76 -31.93
N LEU A 452 -31.73 -46.71 -30.84
CA LEU A 452 -31.63 -47.66 -29.73
C LEU A 452 -32.83 -48.63 -29.78
N PRO A 453 -32.63 -49.93 -29.47
CA PRO A 453 -33.64 -50.96 -29.69
C PRO A 453 -34.72 -51.00 -28.60
N ILE A 454 -35.94 -51.39 -29.01
CA ILE A 454 -37.08 -51.64 -28.12
C ILE A 454 -37.24 -53.16 -27.96
N PRO A 455 -37.27 -53.72 -26.73
CA PRO A 455 -37.72 -55.09 -26.50
C PRO A 455 -39.23 -55.22 -26.78
N GLN A 456 -39.62 -56.19 -27.60
CA GLN A 456 -41.02 -56.54 -27.82
C GLN A 456 -41.46 -57.62 -26.84
N GLU A 457 -42.72 -57.55 -26.37
CA GLU A 457 -43.46 -58.73 -25.91
C GLU A 457 -44.84 -58.79 -26.59
N HIS A 458 -45.39 -60.00 -26.69
CA HIS A 458 -46.53 -60.31 -27.55
C HIS A 458 -47.90 -60.12 -26.90
N LYS A 459 -48.90 -59.87 -27.76
CA LYS A 459 -50.34 -59.99 -27.45
C LYS A 459 -50.82 -61.43 -27.66
N PRO A 460 -51.80 -61.88 -26.86
CA PRO A 460 -52.98 -62.58 -27.39
C PRO A 460 -54.22 -61.67 -27.48
N LYS A 461 -55.35 -62.23 -27.93
CA LYS A 461 -56.59 -61.51 -28.31
C LYS A 461 -57.78 -62.48 -28.24
N ILE A 462 -59.02 -61.97 -28.17
CA ILE A 462 -60.32 -62.69 -28.43
C ILE A 462 -60.69 -63.72 -27.33
N ASP A 463 -61.93 -63.84 -26.79
CA ASP A 463 -63.21 -63.11 -26.97
C ASP A 463 -64.15 -63.26 -25.72
N PRO A 464 -65.45 -62.83 -25.69
CA PRO A 464 -66.16 -62.47 -24.45
C PRO A 464 -67.19 -63.49 -23.90
N THR A 465 -67.66 -63.30 -22.64
CA THR A 465 -69.11 -63.25 -22.27
C THR A 465 -69.42 -62.89 -20.79
N HIS A 466 -70.56 -62.19 -20.59
CA HIS A 466 -71.47 -62.09 -19.43
C HIS A 466 -71.05 -61.83 -17.96
N ASN A 467 -71.80 -60.88 -17.35
CA ASN A 467 -72.31 -60.80 -15.96
C ASN A 467 -71.30 -60.90 -14.78
N SER A 468 -71.31 -60.01 -13.77
CA SER A 468 -72.47 -59.33 -13.14
C SER A 468 -72.10 -58.08 -12.31
N GLN A 469 -73.14 -57.26 -12.04
CA GLN A 469 -73.38 -56.42 -10.85
C GLN A 469 -72.21 -55.67 -10.15
N SER A 470 -72.13 -54.36 -10.44
CA SER A 470 -72.08 -53.25 -9.46
C SER A 470 -71.39 -53.46 -8.09
N PHE A 471 -70.19 -52.91 -7.91
CA PHE A 471 -69.83 -51.97 -6.82
C PHE A 471 -68.40 -51.42 -7.03
N ASN A 472 -68.25 -50.12 -7.33
CA ASN A 472 -67.07 -49.24 -7.10
C ASN A 472 -67.11 -47.99 -8.01
N ASN A 473 -67.84 -46.94 -7.59
CA ASN A 473 -67.97 -45.69 -8.37
C ASN A 473 -67.09 -44.54 -7.85
N SER A 474 -66.18 -44.80 -6.90
CA SER A 474 -65.27 -43.81 -6.30
C SER A 474 -63.93 -43.70 -7.03
N HIS A 475 -63.22 -44.81 -7.25
CA HIS A 475 -61.84 -44.81 -7.77
C HIS A 475 -61.67 -44.36 -9.24
N ASN A 476 -62.74 -44.35 -10.04
CA ASN A 476 -62.67 -43.89 -11.44
C ASN A 476 -62.46 -42.37 -11.59
N ASN A 477 -62.83 -41.58 -10.58
CA ASN A 477 -62.61 -40.13 -10.60
C ASN A 477 -61.18 -39.75 -10.20
N GLU A 478 -60.58 -40.45 -9.23
CA GLU A 478 -59.18 -40.21 -8.83
C GLU A 478 -58.18 -40.58 -9.94
N SER A 479 -58.41 -41.73 -10.60
CA SER A 479 -57.57 -42.20 -11.71
C SER A 479 -57.68 -41.32 -12.96
N THR A 480 -58.85 -40.74 -13.25
CA THR A 480 -58.99 -39.77 -14.34
C THR A 480 -58.42 -38.40 -13.98
N MET A 481 -58.62 -37.90 -12.75
CA MET A 481 -58.06 -36.61 -12.33
C MET A 481 -56.53 -36.65 -12.24
N SER A 482 -55.94 -37.71 -11.70
CA SER A 482 -54.48 -37.90 -11.66
C SER A 482 -53.86 -38.03 -13.06
N ARG A 483 -54.51 -38.75 -13.99
CA ARG A 483 -54.05 -38.82 -15.39
C ARG A 483 -54.13 -37.46 -16.09
N ASN A 484 -55.19 -36.70 -15.89
CA ASN A 484 -55.33 -35.35 -16.45
C ASN A 484 -54.29 -34.38 -15.85
N ARG A 485 -53.96 -34.53 -14.56
CA ARG A 485 -52.89 -33.79 -13.89
C ARG A 485 -51.52 -34.11 -14.47
N ALA A 486 -51.15 -35.39 -14.58
CA ALA A 486 -49.87 -35.80 -15.16
C ALA A 486 -49.72 -35.36 -16.64
N ALA A 487 -50.81 -35.34 -17.40
CA ALA A 487 -50.81 -34.83 -18.77
C ALA A 487 -50.66 -33.29 -18.83
N MET A 488 -51.19 -32.55 -17.86
CA MET A 488 -50.97 -31.11 -17.71
C MET A 488 -49.53 -30.80 -17.27
N GLU A 489 -48.97 -31.58 -16.35
CA GLU A 489 -47.57 -31.46 -15.89
C GLU A 489 -46.59 -31.71 -17.06
N ALA A 490 -46.84 -32.73 -17.90
CA ALA A 490 -46.07 -32.96 -19.12
C ALA A 490 -46.26 -31.87 -20.20
N PHE A 491 -47.44 -31.23 -20.29
CA PHE A 491 -47.67 -30.08 -21.18
C PHE A 491 -46.89 -28.84 -20.70
N ILE A 492 -46.86 -28.59 -19.39
CA ILE A 492 -46.09 -27.51 -18.77
C ILE A 492 -44.58 -27.70 -18.99
N ALA A 493 -44.06 -28.93 -18.86
CA ALA A 493 -42.66 -29.24 -19.17
C ALA A 493 -42.31 -28.91 -20.64
N LYS A 494 -43.17 -29.30 -21.60
CA LYS A 494 -42.98 -28.93 -23.02
C LYS A 494 -42.98 -27.42 -23.25
N LEU A 495 -43.81 -26.66 -22.53
CA LEU A 495 -43.83 -25.21 -22.61
C LEU A 495 -42.51 -24.58 -22.12
N PHE A 496 -41.98 -25.03 -20.98
CA PHE A 496 -40.68 -24.54 -20.47
C PHE A 496 -39.50 -24.91 -21.38
N ALA A 497 -39.51 -26.09 -21.99
CA ALA A 497 -38.51 -26.50 -22.97
C ALA A 497 -38.50 -25.58 -24.21
N ILE A 498 -39.66 -25.30 -24.80
CA ILE A 498 -39.77 -24.41 -25.99
C ILE A 498 -39.40 -22.96 -25.63
N VAL A 499 -39.84 -22.43 -24.50
CA VAL A 499 -39.48 -21.08 -24.05
C VAL A 499 -37.97 -20.95 -23.80
N SER A 500 -37.33 -21.99 -23.29
CA SER A 500 -35.87 -22.01 -23.06
C SER A 500 -35.08 -22.19 -24.36
N ALA A 501 -35.58 -22.98 -25.32
CA ALA A 501 -35.03 -23.11 -26.66
C ALA A 501 -35.11 -21.77 -27.44
N PHE A 502 -36.27 -21.11 -27.44
CA PHE A 502 -36.46 -19.76 -28.00
C PHE A 502 -35.48 -18.76 -27.38
N LYS A 503 -35.32 -18.77 -26.05
CA LYS A 503 -34.37 -17.88 -25.34
C LYS A 503 -32.91 -18.18 -25.70
N ALA A 504 -32.55 -19.42 -25.99
CA ALA A 504 -31.22 -19.78 -26.48
C ALA A 504 -30.98 -19.31 -27.92
N ALA A 505 -31.93 -19.51 -28.83
CA ALA A 505 -31.84 -19.02 -30.22
C ALA A 505 -31.77 -17.48 -30.29
N TYR A 506 -32.52 -16.78 -29.44
CA TYR A 506 -32.44 -15.33 -29.33
C TYR A 506 -31.09 -14.82 -28.77
N ALA A 507 -30.45 -15.58 -27.87
CA ALA A 507 -29.10 -15.27 -27.39
C ALA A 507 -28.03 -15.49 -28.49
N GLU A 508 -28.20 -16.52 -29.32
CA GLU A 508 -27.35 -16.78 -30.49
C GLU A 508 -27.45 -15.64 -31.52
N LEU A 509 -28.67 -15.14 -31.79
CA LEU A 509 -28.93 -13.97 -32.64
C LEU A 509 -28.24 -12.70 -32.10
N GLN A 510 -28.25 -12.46 -30.78
CA GLN A 510 -27.55 -11.30 -30.18
C GLN A 510 -26.02 -11.40 -30.30
N MET A 511 -25.45 -12.61 -30.24
CA MET A 511 -24.01 -12.82 -30.41
C MET A 511 -23.57 -12.64 -31.87
N ALA A 512 -24.37 -13.12 -32.82
CA ALA A 512 -24.10 -13.00 -34.26
C ALA A 512 -24.14 -11.56 -34.81
N GLN A 513 -24.65 -10.60 -34.04
CA GLN A 513 -24.62 -9.17 -34.38
C GLN A 513 -23.31 -8.47 -33.99
N PHE A 514 -22.51 -9.04 -33.07
CA PHE A 514 -21.34 -8.37 -32.48
C PHE A 514 -20.16 -9.35 -32.23
N PRO A 515 -19.24 -9.53 -33.21
CA PRO A 515 -19.18 -8.89 -34.53
C PRO A 515 -20.28 -9.41 -35.47
N TYR A 516 -20.64 -8.59 -36.47
CA TYR A 516 -21.73 -8.87 -37.41
C TYR A 516 -21.36 -9.98 -38.40
N ASP A 517 -22.03 -11.12 -38.29
CA ASP A 517 -21.94 -12.28 -39.18
C ASP A 517 -23.31 -12.52 -39.84
N SER A 518 -23.37 -12.29 -41.16
CA SER A 518 -24.63 -12.37 -41.91
C SER A 518 -25.18 -13.79 -42.08
N GLU A 519 -24.34 -14.84 -42.03
CA GLU A 519 -24.81 -16.22 -42.14
C GLU A 519 -25.34 -16.69 -40.76
N ALA A 520 -24.59 -16.41 -39.70
CA ALA A 520 -25.00 -16.73 -38.34
C ALA A 520 -26.31 -16.02 -37.94
N VAL A 521 -26.44 -14.71 -38.25
CA VAL A 521 -27.69 -13.95 -38.00
C VAL A 521 -28.89 -14.60 -38.71
N HIS A 522 -28.75 -15.00 -39.98
CA HIS A 522 -29.87 -15.57 -40.73
C HIS A 522 -30.31 -16.93 -40.18
N SER A 523 -29.36 -17.80 -39.81
CA SER A 523 -29.66 -19.10 -39.19
C SER A 523 -30.27 -18.99 -37.79
N ALA A 524 -29.87 -17.99 -37.01
CA ALA A 524 -30.44 -17.73 -35.69
C ALA A 524 -31.86 -17.15 -35.79
N ASP A 525 -32.13 -16.28 -36.76
CA ASP A 525 -33.47 -15.75 -37.03
C ASP A 525 -34.44 -16.87 -37.49
N GLU A 526 -34.00 -17.77 -38.39
CA GLU A 526 -34.78 -18.94 -38.78
C GLU A 526 -35.13 -19.83 -37.57
N ALA A 527 -34.15 -20.10 -36.68
CA ALA A 527 -34.38 -20.87 -35.46
C ALA A 527 -35.38 -20.19 -34.49
N VAL A 528 -35.29 -18.86 -34.34
CA VAL A 528 -36.25 -18.06 -33.54
C VAL A 528 -37.67 -18.14 -34.13
N VAL A 529 -37.80 -18.06 -35.45
CA VAL A 529 -39.10 -18.19 -36.15
C VAL A 529 -39.69 -19.60 -36.01
N VAL A 530 -38.86 -20.64 -36.07
CA VAL A 530 -39.29 -22.03 -35.85
C VAL A 530 -39.85 -22.22 -34.44
N GLU A 531 -39.16 -21.77 -33.38
CA GLU A 531 -39.64 -21.95 -32.01
C GLU A 531 -40.84 -21.04 -31.66
N LEU A 532 -41.00 -19.89 -32.31
CA LEU A 532 -42.25 -19.11 -32.23
C LEU A 532 -43.42 -19.85 -32.90
N LYS A 533 -43.17 -20.64 -33.95
CA LYS A 533 -44.19 -21.45 -34.60
C LYS A 533 -44.60 -22.67 -33.76
N THR A 534 -43.65 -23.41 -33.19
CA THR A 534 -43.94 -24.53 -32.27
C THR A 534 -44.72 -24.07 -31.03
N LEU A 535 -44.37 -22.90 -30.48
CA LEU A 535 -45.10 -22.26 -29.37
C LEU A 535 -46.54 -21.87 -29.76
N SER A 536 -46.74 -21.38 -30.99
CA SER A 536 -48.07 -21.06 -31.53
C SER A 536 -48.94 -22.31 -31.72
N GLU A 537 -48.35 -23.40 -32.21
CA GLU A 537 -49.03 -24.69 -32.38
C GLU A 537 -49.40 -25.32 -31.01
N LEU A 538 -48.50 -25.25 -30.02
CA LEU A 538 -48.77 -25.68 -28.64
C LEU A 538 -49.89 -24.85 -27.96
N LYS A 539 -49.93 -23.54 -28.22
CA LYS A 539 -51.03 -22.67 -27.78
C LYS A 539 -52.37 -23.06 -28.43
N GLN A 540 -52.36 -23.46 -29.70
CA GLN A 540 -53.58 -23.88 -30.41
C GLN A 540 -54.10 -25.26 -29.94
N SER A 541 -53.23 -26.23 -29.64
CA SER A 541 -53.67 -27.55 -29.13
C SER A 541 -54.33 -27.43 -27.75
N PHE A 542 -53.76 -26.60 -26.86
CA PHE A 542 -54.36 -26.25 -25.57
C PHE A 542 -55.76 -25.64 -25.73
N LEU A 543 -55.90 -24.63 -26.60
CA LEU A 543 -57.19 -23.97 -26.88
C LEU A 543 -58.23 -24.93 -27.47
N ARG A 544 -57.80 -25.96 -28.24
CA ARG A 544 -58.66 -27.02 -28.78
C ARG A 544 -58.96 -28.15 -27.79
N LYS A 545 -58.41 -28.11 -26.57
CA LYS A 545 -58.49 -29.17 -25.53
C LYS A 545 -57.97 -30.55 -26.01
N GLN A 546 -57.15 -30.58 -27.05
CA GLN A 546 -56.51 -31.81 -27.52
C GLN A 546 -55.17 -31.99 -26.79
N ILE A 547 -55.20 -32.78 -25.71
CA ILE A 547 -54.01 -33.19 -24.97
C ILE A 547 -53.64 -34.60 -25.43
N ASP A 548 -52.64 -34.70 -26.30
CA ASP A 548 -52.29 -35.96 -26.98
C ASP A 548 -51.90 -37.07 -26.00
N SER A 549 -52.60 -38.20 -26.09
CA SER A 549 -52.45 -39.36 -25.20
C SER A 549 -51.20 -40.20 -25.51
N SER A 550 -50.05 -39.55 -25.50
CA SER A 550 -48.72 -40.18 -25.44
C SER A 550 -48.32 -40.41 -23.97
N PRO A 551 -47.34 -41.29 -23.67
CA PRO A 551 -46.94 -41.55 -22.28
C PRO A 551 -46.41 -40.26 -21.58
N PRO A 552 -47.03 -39.80 -20.48
CA PRO A 552 -46.68 -38.52 -19.86
C PRO A 552 -45.26 -38.53 -19.29
N HIS A 553 -44.81 -39.66 -18.72
CA HIS A 553 -43.48 -39.78 -18.13
C HIS A 553 -42.34 -39.62 -19.16
N VAL A 554 -42.49 -40.22 -20.35
CA VAL A 554 -41.49 -40.13 -21.43
C VAL A 554 -41.45 -38.73 -22.04
N THR A 555 -42.61 -38.10 -22.22
CA THR A 555 -42.68 -36.75 -22.79
C THR A 555 -42.20 -35.66 -21.84
N MET A 556 -42.39 -35.84 -20.52
CA MET A 556 -41.82 -34.99 -19.49
C MET A 556 -40.28 -35.09 -19.46
N LEU A 557 -39.72 -36.30 -19.40
CA LEU A 557 -38.27 -36.52 -19.39
C LEU A 557 -37.56 -35.96 -20.64
N LEU A 558 -38.17 -36.13 -21.83
CA LEU A 558 -37.62 -35.55 -23.07
C LEU A 558 -37.66 -34.01 -23.07
N ALA A 559 -38.69 -33.41 -22.50
CA ALA A 559 -38.79 -31.95 -22.36
C ALA A 559 -37.76 -31.41 -21.36
N GLU A 560 -37.58 -32.05 -20.21
CA GLU A 560 -36.54 -31.71 -19.22
C GLU A 560 -35.13 -31.80 -19.83
N ILE A 561 -34.84 -32.85 -20.60
CA ILE A 561 -33.55 -32.99 -21.31
C ILE A 561 -33.36 -31.86 -22.33
N GLN A 562 -34.39 -31.50 -23.10
CA GLN A 562 -34.34 -30.40 -24.06
C GLN A 562 -34.14 -29.03 -23.37
N GLU A 563 -34.80 -28.80 -22.23
CA GLU A 563 -34.60 -27.60 -21.41
C GLU A 563 -33.15 -27.50 -20.93
N GLN A 564 -32.62 -28.55 -20.30
CA GLN A 564 -31.22 -28.60 -19.82
C GLN A 564 -30.21 -28.38 -20.96
N GLN A 565 -30.44 -28.95 -22.15
CA GLN A 565 -29.60 -28.71 -23.33
C GLN A 565 -29.65 -27.25 -23.81
N SER A 566 -30.83 -26.62 -23.81
CA SER A 566 -30.97 -25.20 -24.18
C SER A 566 -30.29 -24.25 -23.18
N LEU A 567 -30.36 -24.56 -21.88
CA LEU A 567 -29.67 -23.84 -20.83
C LEU A 567 -28.14 -24.01 -20.94
N MET A 568 -27.65 -25.22 -21.22
CA MET A 568 -26.22 -25.48 -21.43
C MET A 568 -25.65 -24.65 -22.59
N LYS A 569 -26.34 -24.61 -23.74
CA LYS A 569 -25.96 -23.71 -24.86
C LYS A 569 -25.89 -22.24 -24.44
N MET A 570 -26.86 -21.77 -23.64
CA MET A 570 -26.90 -20.39 -23.15
C MET A 570 -25.71 -20.05 -22.25
N TYR A 571 -25.28 -21.00 -21.40
CA TYR A 571 -24.06 -20.86 -20.61
C TYR A 571 -22.80 -20.89 -21.48
N ASP A 572 -22.70 -21.76 -22.49
CA ASP A 572 -21.57 -21.80 -23.44
C ASP A 572 -21.42 -20.48 -24.22
N PHE A 573 -22.52 -19.88 -24.69
CA PHE A 573 -22.48 -18.56 -25.35
C PHE A 573 -22.03 -17.45 -24.38
N THR A 574 -22.54 -17.46 -23.14
CA THR A 574 -22.14 -16.50 -22.10
C THR A 574 -20.65 -16.66 -21.74
N MET A 575 -20.16 -17.90 -21.66
CA MET A 575 -18.75 -18.22 -21.40
C MET A 575 -17.84 -17.71 -22.52
N LYS A 576 -18.20 -17.93 -23.80
CA LYS A 576 -17.45 -17.39 -24.95
C LYS A 576 -17.37 -15.86 -24.93
N LYS A 577 -18.45 -15.18 -24.56
CA LYS A 577 -18.45 -13.71 -24.41
C LYS A 577 -17.52 -13.24 -23.28
N LEU A 578 -17.57 -13.90 -22.13
CA LEU A 578 -16.67 -13.59 -21.01
C LEU A 578 -15.20 -13.89 -21.34
N GLN A 579 -14.93 -14.89 -22.19
CA GLN A 579 -13.58 -15.17 -22.70
C GLN A 579 -13.07 -14.07 -23.65
N SER A 580 -13.86 -13.59 -24.61
CA SER A 580 -13.41 -12.50 -25.49
C SER A 580 -13.28 -11.15 -24.76
N GLU A 581 -14.17 -10.86 -23.80
CA GLU A 581 -14.00 -9.72 -22.89
C GLU A 581 -12.69 -9.87 -22.07
N LEU A 582 -12.40 -11.06 -21.53
CA LEU A 582 -11.15 -11.31 -20.80
C LEU A 582 -9.91 -11.13 -21.69
N GLU A 583 -9.90 -11.64 -22.92
CA GLU A 583 -8.78 -11.49 -23.86
C GLU A 583 -8.51 -10.01 -24.22
N THR A 584 -9.56 -9.22 -24.49
CA THR A 584 -9.37 -7.77 -24.75
C THR A 584 -8.80 -7.03 -23.53
N LYS A 585 -9.20 -7.42 -22.30
CA LYS A 585 -8.62 -6.86 -21.06
C LYS A 585 -7.18 -7.33 -20.83
N VAL A 586 -6.85 -8.59 -21.13
CA VAL A 586 -5.47 -9.11 -21.04
C VAL A 586 -4.55 -8.38 -22.02
N ASN A 587 -4.98 -8.21 -23.27
CA ASN A 587 -4.22 -7.44 -24.27
C ASN A 587 -4.01 -5.98 -23.82
N SER A 588 -5.04 -5.36 -23.25
CA SER A 588 -4.93 -4.01 -22.66
C SER A 588 -3.92 -3.96 -21.51
N ILE A 589 -3.93 -4.96 -20.62
CA ILE A 589 -2.99 -5.06 -19.50
C ILE A 589 -1.56 -5.25 -20.00
N CYS A 590 -1.32 -6.06 -21.03
CA CYS A 590 -0.01 -6.23 -21.65
C CYS A 590 0.55 -4.91 -22.19
N ALA A 591 -0.25 -4.15 -22.96
CA ALA A 591 0.15 -2.85 -23.48
C ALA A 591 0.47 -1.83 -22.35
N LEU A 592 -0.30 -1.84 -21.25
CA LEU A 592 0.02 -1.00 -20.08
C LEU A 592 1.26 -1.48 -19.32
N GLU A 593 1.52 -2.79 -19.21
CA GLU A 593 2.77 -3.29 -18.61
C GLU A 593 3.99 -2.92 -19.48
N GLU A 594 3.87 -2.96 -20.81
CA GLU A 594 4.94 -2.55 -21.73
C GLU A 594 5.25 -1.05 -21.63
N ALA A 595 4.24 -0.19 -21.69
CA ALA A 595 4.41 1.26 -21.50
C ALA A 595 4.98 1.60 -20.11
N LEU A 596 4.56 0.88 -19.06
CA LEU A 596 5.13 1.05 -17.72
C LEU A 596 6.60 0.61 -17.66
N ASN A 597 6.97 -0.49 -18.31
CA ASN A 597 8.35 -0.95 -18.40
C ASN A 597 9.23 0.02 -19.20
N GLU A 598 8.71 0.66 -20.25
CA GLU A 598 9.40 1.72 -20.99
C GLU A 598 9.63 2.95 -20.10
N VAL A 599 8.61 3.43 -19.40
CA VAL A 599 8.73 4.53 -18.44
C VAL A 599 9.71 4.20 -17.31
N ILE A 600 9.74 2.96 -16.82
CA ILE A 600 10.74 2.48 -15.84
C ILE A 600 12.15 2.44 -16.46
N SER A 601 12.30 2.02 -17.72
CA SER A 601 13.58 2.03 -18.43
C SER A 601 14.12 3.46 -18.60
N ASN A 602 13.27 4.39 -19.03
CA ASN A 602 13.59 5.81 -19.16
C ASN A 602 13.92 6.45 -17.81
N ASN A 603 13.16 6.15 -16.75
CA ASN A 603 13.48 6.59 -15.39
C ASN A 603 14.81 6.00 -14.89
N ASN A 604 15.12 4.73 -15.18
CA ASN A 604 16.42 4.13 -14.85
C ASN A 604 17.58 4.74 -15.66
N ALA A 605 17.35 5.16 -16.91
CA ALA A 605 18.33 5.87 -17.73
C ALA A 605 18.57 7.29 -17.21
N ILE A 606 17.50 8.00 -16.80
CA ILE A 606 17.55 9.28 -16.11
C ILE A 606 18.24 9.12 -14.75
N GLU A 607 17.98 8.06 -13.99
CA GLU A 607 18.64 7.81 -12.70
C GLU A 607 20.12 7.49 -12.89
N LYS A 608 20.51 6.71 -13.90
CA LYS A 608 21.92 6.53 -14.28
C LYS A 608 22.59 7.87 -14.60
N ARG A 609 21.94 8.71 -15.42
CA ARG A 609 22.40 10.07 -15.73
C ARG A 609 22.51 10.92 -14.45
N LEU A 610 21.55 10.86 -13.52
CA LEU A 610 21.56 11.60 -12.25
C LEU A 610 22.60 11.07 -11.24
N ARG A 611 22.85 9.77 -11.16
CA ARG A 611 23.93 9.20 -10.32
C ARG A 611 25.30 9.63 -10.84
N LEU A 612 25.51 9.59 -12.16
CA LEU A 612 26.65 10.20 -12.85
C LEU A 612 26.71 11.75 -12.69
N SER A 613 25.69 12.36 -12.10
CA SER A 613 25.62 13.80 -11.77
C SER A 613 25.74 14.10 -10.27
N GLY A 614 25.66 13.09 -9.41
CA GLY A 614 25.71 13.22 -7.95
C GLY A 614 27.05 12.81 -7.34
N GLN A 615 27.81 11.97 -8.03
CA GLN A 615 29.15 11.53 -7.61
C GLN A 615 30.10 11.55 -8.83
N PHE A 616 30.86 12.63 -8.98
CA PHE A 616 31.72 12.87 -10.15
C PHE A 616 33.11 12.22 -10.03
N SER A 617 33.17 10.88 -10.03
CA SER A 617 34.41 10.09 -10.04
C SER A 617 35.20 10.14 -11.36
N VAL A 618 34.73 10.88 -12.37
CA VAL A 618 35.32 10.92 -13.71
C VAL A 618 36.72 11.57 -13.73
N LEU A 619 37.00 12.50 -12.80
CA LEU A 619 38.35 13.09 -12.65
C LEU A 619 39.38 12.09 -12.09
N ASP A 620 38.96 11.12 -11.29
CA ASP A 620 39.86 10.09 -10.73
C ASP A 620 40.31 9.09 -11.82
N GLY A 621 39.55 8.98 -12.92
CA GLY A 621 39.95 8.24 -14.12
C GLY A 621 41.11 8.90 -14.89
N ILE A 622 41.36 10.19 -14.70
CA ILE A 622 42.49 10.90 -15.30
C ILE A 622 43.74 10.63 -14.44
N LYS A 623 44.42 9.51 -14.71
CA LYS A 623 45.76 9.24 -14.20
C LYS A 623 46.78 10.14 -14.89
N LEU A 624 47.49 10.95 -14.11
CA LEU A 624 48.72 11.59 -14.57
C LEU A 624 49.87 10.60 -14.43
N CYS A 625 50.36 10.10 -15.57
CA CYS A 625 51.65 9.40 -15.62
C CYS A 625 52.76 10.47 -15.68
N GLU A 626 53.62 10.53 -14.67
CA GLU A 626 54.52 11.66 -14.39
C GLU A 626 55.63 11.91 -15.43
N THR A 627 55.72 11.10 -16.49
CA THR A 627 56.83 11.11 -17.46
C THR A 627 56.44 11.48 -18.90
N ASN A 628 55.16 11.52 -19.28
CA ASN A 628 54.73 11.97 -20.61
C ASN A 628 53.26 12.43 -20.60
N TRP A 629 53.04 13.73 -20.36
CA TRP A 629 51.70 14.35 -20.42
C TRP A 629 51.37 14.79 -21.85
N ASN A 630 50.48 14.07 -22.53
CA ASN A 630 49.87 14.53 -23.78
C ASN A 630 48.33 14.32 -23.71
N PRO A 631 47.58 15.32 -23.20
CA PRO A 631 46.14 15.18 -23.02
C PRO A 631 45.41 15.07 -24.36
N ASN A 632 44.43 14.16 -24.44
CA ASN A 632 43.58 14.01 -25.60
C ASN A 632 42.59 15.21 -25.68
N PRO A 633 42.34 15.84 -26.84
CA PRO A 633 41.33 16.90 -26.98
C PRO A 633 39.93 16.52 -26.45
N ASN A 634 39.56 15.23 -26.46
CA ASN A 634 38.32 14.73 -25.85
C ASN A 634 38.26 14.97 -24.34
N CYS A 635 39.40 15.00 -23.64
CA CYS A 635 39.47 15.36 -22.22
C CYS A 635 39.12 16.83 -22.00
N PHE A 636 39.49 17.73 -22.93
CA PHE A 636 39.08 19.13 -22.85
C PHE A 636 37.57 19.29 -23.06
N ASN A 637 36.99 18.63 -24.08
CA ASN A 637 35.54 18.64 -24.29
C ASN A 637 34.76 18.15 -23.05
N MET A 638 35.22 17.04 -22.45
CA MET A 638 34.63 16.48 -21.24
C MET A 638 34.67 17.47 -20.05
N VAL A 639 35.81 18.12 -19.80
CA VAL A 639 35.94 19.10 -18.70
C VAL A 639 35.17 20.39 -19.03
N LEU A 640 35.09 20.81 -20.30
CA LEU A 640 34.28 21.93 -20.77
C LEU A 640 32.79 21.67 -20.49
N GLN A 641 32.25 20.54 -20.92
CA GLN A 641 30.84 20.17 -20.64
C GLN A 641 30.52 20.14 -19.14
N TYR A 642 31.43 19.63 -18.29
CA TYR A 642 31.25 19.71 -16.84
C TYR A 642 31.30 21.16 -16.30
N CYS A 643 32.19 22.00 -16.84
CA CYS A 643 32.26 23.42 -16.48
C CYS A 643 30.96 24.16 -16.82
N LEU A 644 30.44 24.00 -18.04
CA LEU A 644 29.16 24.59 -18.48
C LEU A 644 27.98 24.08 -17.65
N ARG A 645 28.02 22.82 -17.22
CA ARG A 645 27.01 22.26 -16.33
C ARG A 645 27.03 22.88 -14.93
N CYS A 646 28.21 23.19 -14.39
CA CYS A 646 28.34 23.95 -13.15
C CYS A 646 27.86 25.41 -13.32
N VAL A 647 28.16 26.06 -14.44
CA VAL A 647 27.60 27.38 -14.79
C VAL A 647 26.07 27.35 -14.80
N ARG A 648 25.45 26.41 -15.55
CA ARG A 648 23.99 26.22 -15.59
C ARG A 648 23.37 25.97 -14.21
N SER A 649 24.07 25.22 -13.34
CA SER A 649 23.62 24.98 -11.98
C SER A 649 23.69 26.23 -11.09
N PHE A 650 24.73 27.05 -11.26
CA PHE A 650 24.89 28.32 -10.54
C PHE A 650 23.89 29.38 -11.04
N VAL A 651 23.68 29.52 -12.35
CA VAL A 651 22.67 30.41 -12.94
C VAL A 651 21.27 30.08 -12.42
N LYS A 652 20.90 28.79 -12.35
CA LYS A 652 19.61 28.36 -11.78
C LYS A 652 19.48 28.60 -10.28
N LEU A 653 20.58 28.69 -9.54
CA LEU A 653 20.57 29.09 -8.13
C LEU A 653 20.41 30.62 -8.03
N MET A 654 21.22 31.38 -8.77
CA MET A 654 21.16 32.85 -8.83
C MET A 654 19.76 33.36 -9.21
N LEU A 655 19.09 32.74 -10.21
CA LEU A 655 17.72 33.09 -10.59
C LEU A 655 16.72 32.89 -9.44
N ARG A 656 16.83 31.82 -8.66
CA ARG A 656 15.97 31.59 -7.49
C ARG A 656 16.19 32.61 -6.38
N GLU A 657 17.44 33.01 -6.13
CA GLU A 657 17.74 34.07 -5.17
C GLU A 657 17.15 35.41 -5.66
N MET A 658 17.23 35.71 -6.97
CA MET A 658 16.60 36.89 -7.59
C MET A 658 15.07 36.87 -7.48
N GLU A 659 14.43 35.73 -7.79
CA GLU A 659 12.99 35.52 -7.60
C GLU A 659 12.58 35.72 -6.14
N SER A 660 13.33 35.13 -5.18
CA SER A 660 13.06 35.27 -3.74
C SER A 660 13.23 36.70 -3.21
N ALA A 661 14.07 37.50 -3.89
CA ALA A 661 14.29 38.91 -3.59
C ALA A 661 13.38 39.86 -4.39
N ASN A 662 12.37 39.34 -5.10
CA ASN A 662 11.44 40.07 -5.96
C ASN A 662 12.12 40.95 -7.03
N TRP A 663 13.22 40.46 -7.63
CA TRP A 663 13.83 41.14 -8.79
C TRP A 663 13.02 40.89 -10.06
N ASP A 664 12.83 41.93 -10.85
CA ASP A 664 12.32 41.80 -12.21
C ASP A 664 13.39 41.14 -13.12
N LEU A 665 13.13 39.89 -13.49
CA LEU A 665 13.98 39.11 -14.39
C LEU A 665 13.95 39.61 -15.84
N GLU A 666 12.93 40.38 -16.24
CA GLU A 666 12.76 40.91 -17.59
C GLU A 666 13.60 42.16 -17.80
N ALA A 667 13.47 43.16 -16.91
CA ALA A 667 14.40 44.29 -16.87
C ALA A 667 15.86 43.84 -16.69
N ALA A 668 16.11 42.80 -15.86
CA ALA A 668 17.45 42.27 -15.68
C ALA A 668 18.00 41.56 -16.94
N ALA A 669 17.20 40.78 -17.67
CA ALA A 669 17.62 40.15 -18.93
C ALA A 669 17.90 41.20 -20.02
N ASN A 670 17.03 42.20 -20.16
CA ASN A 670 17.17 43.30 -21.12
C ASN A 670 18.40 44.19 -20.83
N ALA A 671 18.78 44.33 -19.56
CA ALA A 671 20.02 45.01 -19.16
C ALA A 671 21.30 44.20 -19.44
N ILE A 672 21.20 42.88 -19.63
CA ILE A 672 22.33 42.01 -19.99
C ILE A 672 22.50 41.93 -21.51
N VAL A 673 21.40 41.72 -22.25
CA VAL A 673 21.39 41.70 -23.72
C VAL A 673 20.34 42.69 -24.25
N PRO A 674 20.76 43.90 -24.65
CA PRO A 674 19.85 44.87 -25.25
C PRO A 674 19.16 44.32 -26.51
N GLU A 675 17.86 44.63 -26.63
CA GLU A 675 17.00 44.27 -27.77
C GLU A 675 16.82 42.75 -27.98
N ALA A 676 16.94 41.93 -26.94
CA ALA A 676 16.76 40.48 -27.02
C ALA A 676 15.29 40.06 -26.90
N VAL A 677 14.66 39.68 -28.02
CA VAL A 677 13.33 39.05 -28.03
C VAL A 677 13.49 37.55 -27.75
N PHE A 678 12.82 37.04 -26.72
CA PHE A 678 12.86 35.63 -26.32
C PHE A 678 11.60 34.89 -26.76
N SER A 679 11.75 33.84 -27.58
CA SER A 679 10.64 33.04 -28.12
C SER A 679 9.79 32.32 -27.06
N LYS A 680 10.35 32.11 -25.86
CA LYS A 680 9.66 31.62 -24.66
C LYS A 680 10.19 32.36 -23.44
N ALA A 681 9.34 32.64 -22.44
CA ALA A 681 9.78 33.26 -21.17
C ALA A 681 10.94 32.49 -20.50
N ASN A 682 10.95 31.16 -20.60
CA ASN A 682 12.02 30.31 -20.06
C ASN A 682 13.40 30.56 -20.72
N HIS A 683 13.46 31.06 -21.97
CA HIS A 683 14.72 31.30 -22.67
C HIS A 683 15.51 32.48 -22.11
N ARG A 684 14.89 33.33 -21.27
CA ARG A 684 15.56 34.41 -20.52
C ARG A 684 16.77 33.90 -19.72
N CYS A 685 16.74 32.64 -19.24
CA CYS A 685 17.86 32.05 -18.51
C CYS A 685 19.17 31.98 -19.33
N PHE A 686 19.10 31.93 -20.67
CA PHE A 686 20.30 31.92 -21.52
C PHE A 686 21.02 33.27 -21.56
N ALA A 687 20.33 34.40 -21.31
CA ALA A 687 20.99 35.69 -21.14
C ALA A 687 21.83 35.72 -19.85
N PHE A 688 21.31 35.18 -18.75
CA PHE A 688 22.07 35.03 -17.50
C PHE A 688 23.22 34.01 -17.64
N GLU A 689 23.05 32.95 -18.44
CA GLU A 689 24.13 32.04 -18.80
C GLU A 689 25.23 32.74 -19.62
N SER A 690 24.85 33.53 -20.63
CA SER A 690 25.77 34.37 -21.42
C SER A 690 26.56 35.35 -20.53
N PHE A 691 25.89 36.04 -19.59
CA PHE A 691 26.54 36.92 -18.61
C PHE A 691 27.58 36.18 -17.77
N VAL A 692 27.20 35.06 -17.15
CA VAL A 692 28.11 34.30 -16.29
C VAL A 692 29.27 33.70 -17.10
N CYS A 693 29.02 33.19 -18.30
CA CYS A 693 30.06 32.74 -19.22
C CYS A 693 31.03 33.87 -19.57
N ARG A 694 30.53 35.06 -19.94
CA ARG A 694 31.36 36.22 -20.29
C ARG A 694 32.25 36.65 -19.12
N GLU A 695 31.67 36.86 -17.93
CA GLU A 695 32.44 37.30 -16.78
C GLU A 695 33.44 36.24 -16.28
N MET A 696 33.08 34.95 -16.31
CA MET A 696 33.97 33.87 -15.86
C MET A 696 35.10 33.57 -16.84
N PHE A 697 34.85 33.58 -18.16
CA PHE A 697 35.86 33.31 -19.19
C PHE A 697 36.61 34.55 -19.70
N ASP A 698 36.26 35.76 -19.28
CA ASP A 698 37.10 36.94 -19.54
C ASP A 698 38.57 36.70 -19.10
N GLY A 699 39.53 37.13 -19.92
CA GLY A 699 40.96 36.96 -19.67
C GLY A 699 41.52 35.55 -19.93
N PHE A 700 40.72 34.57 -20.38
CA PHE A 700 41.16 33.17 -20.54
C PHE A 700 42.33 32.96 -21.53
N HIS A 701 42.58 33.89 -22.47
CA HIS A 701 43.77 33.86 -23.33
C HIS A 701 45.10 34.00 -22.56
N SER A 702 45.08 34.59 -21.35
CA SER A 702 46.30 34.90 -20.59
C SER A 702 46.67 33.80 -19.58
N HIS A 703 47.96 33.61 -19.34
CA HIS A 703 48.50 32.53 -18.49
C HIS A 703 48.08 32.60 -17.00
N ASN A 704 47.56 33.74 -16.52
CA ASN A 704 47.07 33.90 -15.15
C ASN A 704 45.75 34.72 -15.06
N PHE A 705 44.90 34.72 -16.09
CA PHE A 705 43.68 35.58 -16.14
C PHE A 705 43.98 37.08 -15.82
N SER A 706 45.05 37.61 -16.43
CA SER A 706 45.52 38.99 -16.28
C SER A 706 45.83 39.43 -14.83
N LEU A 707 46.20 38.49 -13.95
CA LEU A 707 46.68 38.80 -12.60
C LEU A 707 48.13 39.37 -12.63
N PRO A 708 48.45 40.41 -11.85
CA PRO A 708 49.63 41.27 -12.06
C PRO A 708 50.94 40.68 -11.47
N ASN A 709 51.33 39.46 -11.88
CA ASN A 709 52.58 38.85 -11.44
C ASN A 709 53.11 37.85 -12.49
N ASP A 710 53.44 38.35 -13.69
CA ASP A 710 53.89 37.53 -14.82
C ASP A 710 55.41 37.36 -14.86
N GLN A 711 55.83 36.09 -14.80
CA GLN A 711 57.05 35.56 -15.41
C GLN A 711 56.67 34.23 -16.08
N SER A 712 57.40 33.82 -17.13
CA SER A 712 57.03 32.70 -18.01
C SER A 712 56.80 31.37 -17.27
N ILE A 713 55.52 31.04 -17.02
CA ILE A 713 55.14 29.88 -16.23
C ILE A 713 55.32 28.59 -17.05
N ARG A 714 56.26 27.73 -16.62
CA ARG A 714 56.50 26.42 -17.24
C ARG A 714 55.26 25.52 -17.12
N ARG A 715 54.94 24.78 -18.20
CA ARG A 715 53.83 23.83 -18.35
C ARG A 715 53.54 22.97 -17.10
N PHE A 716 54.59 22.44 -16.47
CA PHE A 716 54.51 21.62 -15.24
C PHE A 716 53.75 22.32 -14.08
N VAL A 717 53.82 23.65 -13.96
CA VAL A 717 53.14 24.42 -12.92
C VAL A 717 51.62 24.41 -13.10
N PHE A 718 51.10 24.34 -14.34
CA PHE A 718 49.67 24.18 -14.59
C PHE A 718 49.18 22.77 -14.25
N VAL A 719 50.01 21.76 -14.49
CA VAL A 719 49.76 20.35 -14.12
C VAL A 719 49.73 20.19 -12.59
N ASP A 720 50.69 20.78 -11.88
CA ASP A 720 50.74 20.86 -10.41
C ASP A 720 49.52 21.59 -9.81
N ARG A 721 49.15 22.75 -10.37
CA ARG A 721 47.93 23.50 -10.01
C ARG A 721 46.65 22.67 -10.24
N PHE A 722 46.62 21.86 -11.30
CA PHE A 722 45.47 21.01 -11.61
C PHE A 722 45.29 19.91 -10.55
N GLU A 723 46.31 19.09 -10.27
CA GLU A 723 46.22 18.04 -9.25
C GLU A 723 45.89 18.57 -7.85
N LYS A 724 46.57 19.64 -7.41
CA LYS A 724 46.33 20.25 -6.09
C LYS A 724 44.89 20.71 -5.86
N LEU A 725 44.15 21.05 -6.92
CA LEU A 725 42.75 21.49 -6.84
C LEU A 725 41.74 20.40 -7.23
N LYS A 726 42.13 19.39 -8.03
CA LYS A 726 41.31 18.29 -8.57
C LYS A 726 40.38 17.67 -7.52
N ALA A 727 40.95 17.03 -6.50
CA ALA A 727 40.21 16.27 -5.48
C ALA A 727 39.71 17.13 -4.30
N VAL A 728 40.25 18.33 -4.09
CA VAL A 728 40.00 19.12 -2.86
C VAL A 728 38.72 19.95 -2.98
N ASN A 729 37.93 20.02 -1.90
CA ASN A 729 36.77 20.92 -1.80
C ASN A 729 37.22 22.39 -1.90
N PRO A 730 36.60 23.24 -2.74
CA PRO A 730 37.11 24.59 -3.02
C PRO A 730 37.07 25.51 -1.80
N ILE A 731 36.05 25.43 -0.93
CA ILE A 731 35.95 26.26 0.28
C ILE A 731 37.08 25.91 1.25
N ARG A 732 37.31 24.61 1.49
CA ARG A 732 38.43 24.15 2.33
C ARG A 732 39.79 24.56 1.75
N TYR A 733 39.96 24.47 0.43
CA TYR A 733 41.18 24.91 -0.24
C TYR A 733 41.42 26.42 -0.08
N LEU A 734 40.38 27.24 -0.31
CA LEU A 734 40.42 28.71 -0.17
C LEU A 734 40.68 29.16 1.28
N LYS A 735 40.08 28.46 2.26
CA LYS A 735 40.29 28.70 3.70
C LYS A 735 41.72 28.40 4.14
N ASN A 736 42.34 27.36 3.56
CA ASN A 736 43.72 26.98 3.86
C ASN A 736 44.77 27.78 3.06
N ASN A 737 44.41 28.27 1.86
CA ASN A 737 45.33 28.94 0.93
C ASN A 737 44.73 30.23 0.33
N PRO A 738 44.37 31.23 1.16
CA PRO A 738 43.58 32.39 0.71
C PRO A 738 44.27 33.23 -0.37
N ASN A 739 45.59 33.43 -0.25
CA ASN A 739 46.42 34.20 -1.19
C ASN A 739 46.92 33.41 -2.41
N SER A 740 46.42 32.18 -2.62
CA SER A 740 46.76 31.37 -3.81
C SER A 740 46.27 32.01 -5.12
N ALA A 741 46.84 31.59 -6.26
CA ALA A 741 46.41 32.05 -7.58
C ALA A 741 44.90 31.79 -7.83
N PHE A 742 44.40 30.62 -7.39
CA PHE A 742 42.97 30.29 -7.43
C PHE A 742 42.14 31.19 -6.49
N GLY A 743 42.65 31.55 -5.31
CA GLY A 743 42.00 32.52 -4.42
C GLY A 743 41.89 33.91 -5.04
N LYS A 744 42.98 34.42 -5.61
CA LYS A 744 43.01 35.71 -6.33
C LYS A 744 42.06 35.74 -7.53
N PHE A 745 42.01 34.65 -8.31
CA PHE A 745 41.02 34.45 -9.38
C PHE A 745 39.58 34.47 -8.85
N THR A 746 39.29 33.66 -7.82
CA THR A 746 37.95 33.55 -7.20
C THR A 746 37.46 34.90 -6.66
N ARG A 747 38.33 35.65 -5.97
CA ARG A 747 38.08 37.02 -5.49
C ARG A 747 37.78 37.97 -6.65
N SER A 748 38.63 37.99 -7.68
CA SER A 748 38.47 38.88 -8.85
C SER A 748 37.15 38.62 -9.58
N LYS A 749 36.84 37.35 -9.87
CA LYS A 749 35.62 36.97 -10.59
C LYS A 749 34.35 37.20 -9.77
N TYR A 750 34.36 36.92 -8.45
CA TYR A 750 33.19 37.18 -7.59
C TYR A 750 32.82 38.67 -7.57
N LEU A 751 33.81 39.55 -7.41
CA LEU A 751 33.60 40.99 -7.30
C LEU A 751 33.07 41.63 -8.60
N ARG A 752 33.30 41.00 -9.76
CA ARG A 752 32.73 41.41 -11.05
C ARG A 752 31.34 40.83 -11.29
N LEU A 753 31.18 39.52 -11.13
CA LEU A 753 29.94 38.80 -11.42
C LEU A 753 28.81 39.23 -10.47
N VAL A 754 29.09 39.36 -9.17
CA VAL A 754 28.11 39.77 -8.16
C VAL A 754 28.18 41.27 -7.97
N HIS A 755 27.20 42.00 -8.52
CA HIS A 755 27.10 43.44 -8.34
C HIS A 755 26.68 43.79 -6.88
N PRO A 756 27.16 44.88 -6.25
CA PRO A 756 26.82 45.22 -4.87
C PRO A 756 25.31 45.26 -4.57
N LYS A 757 24.49 45.80 -5.50
CA LYS A 757 23.02 45.83 -5.36
C LYS A 757 22.40 44.43 -5.26
N MET A 758 22.94 43.46 -6.00
CA MET A 758 22.48 42.07 -6.01
C MET A 758 22.81 41.39 -4.67
N GLU A 759 24.03 41.57 -4.16
CA GLU A 759 24.45 41.04 -2.86
C GLU A 759 23.62 41.61 -1.68
N THR A 760 23.29 42.91 -1.73
CA THR A 760 22.38 43.53 -0.74
C THR A 760 20.96 42.98 -0.81
N SER A 761 20.46 42.61 -1.99
CA SER A 761 19.13 42.00 -2.10
C SER A 761 19.10 40.55 -1.60
N PHE A 762 20.12 39.74 -1.91
CA PHE A 762 20.15 38.33 -1.49
C PHE A 762 20.44 38.13 0.01
N SER A 763 21.13 39.09 0.66
CA SER A 763 21.64 38.89 2.04
C SER A 763 21.45 40.07 2.99
N GLY A 764 20.78 41.13 2.54
CA GLY A 764 20.59 42.40 3.28
C GLY A 764 21.87 43.19 3.58
N ASN A 765 23.05 42.64 3.28
CA ASN A 765 24.32 43.11 3.85
C ASN A 765 25.51 42.85 2.91
N LEU A 766 26.35 43.86 2.66
CA LEU A 766 27.64 43.71 1.96
C LEU A 766 28.74 43.01 2.80
N ARG A 767 28.37 42.02 3.63
CA ARG A 767 29.33 41.29 4.48
C ARG A 767 30.19 40.33 3.66
N GLN A 768 29.63 39.67 2.65
CA GLN A 768 30.37 38.70 1.82
C GLN A 768 31.42 39.44 0.98
N ARG A 769 31.09 40.59 0.40
CA ARG A 769 32.02 41.49 -0.28
C ARG A 769 33.16 41.95 0.61
N LYS A 770 32.87 42.34 1.85
CA LYS A 770 33.88 42.84 2.79
C LYS A 770 34.87 41.75 3.20
N LEU A 771 34.41 40.52 3.43
CA LEU A 771 35.27 39.35 3.68
C LEU A 771 36.16 39.05 2.45
N ILE A 772 35.55 38.92 1.27
CA ILE A 772 36.27 38.62 0.02
C ILE A 772 37.26 39.75 -0.34
N ASN A 773 36.98 40.99 0.05
CA ASN A 773 37.86 42.13 -0.19
C ASN A 773 38.91 42.41 0.90
N SER A 774 38.83 41.84 2.11
CA SER A 774 40.02 41.74 2.98
C SER A 774 40.99 40.75 2.35
N GLY A 775 40.49 39.55 2.01
CA GLY A 775 41.22 38.51 1.31
C GLY A 775 41.73 37.37 2.21
N ASP A 776 41.62 37.52 3.53
CA ASP A 776 42.05 36.50 4.49
C ASP A 776 40.99 35.43 4.77
N GLN A 777 39.72 35.72 4.50
CA GLN A 777 38.58 34.83 4.82
C GLN A 777 37.53 34.82 3.69
N TYR A 778 36.98 33.63 3.42
CA TYR A 778 35.92 33.43 2.42
C TYR A 778 34.61 32.99 3.10
N PRO A 779 33.42 33.41 2.58
CA PRO A 779 32.13 33.02 3.15
C PRO A 779 31.84 31.51 3.01
N GLU A 780 31.11 30.94 3.97
CA GLU A 780 30.59 29.56 3.90
C GLU A 780 29.10 29.52 3.49
N SER A 781 28.61 30.55 2.76
CA SER A 781 27.22 30.62 2.28
C SER A 781 26.96 29.62 1.16
N SER A 782 25.72 29.13 1.04
CA SER A 782 25.28 28.23 -0.05
C SER A 782 25.53 28.83 -1.44
N PHE A 783 25.25 30.12 -1.59
CA PHE A 783 25.53 30.88 -2.82
C PHE A 783 27.02 30.93 -3.15
N PHE A 784 27.88 31.27 -2.17
CA PHE A 784 29.33 31.28 -2.38
C PHE A 784 29.89 29.88 -2.61
N ALA A 785 29.32 28.84 -1.98
CA ALA A 785 29.69 27.44 -2.23
C ALA A 785 29.46 27.03 -3.69
N ALA A 786 28.29 27.35 -4.24
CA ALA A 786 27.98 27.09 -5.64
C ALA A 786 28.87 27.90 -6.60
N PHE A 787 29.14 29.17 -6.27
CA PHE A 787 30.09 30.00 -7.01
C PHE A 787 31.51 29.44 -6.99
N ALA A 788 32.02 29.04 -5.82
CA ALA A 788 33.39 28.53 -5.65
C ALA A 788 33.61 27.19 -6.37
N GLU A 789 32.59 26.34 -6.43
CA GLU A 789 32.62 25.10 -7.22
C GLU A 789 32.62 25.39 -8.73
N MET A 790 31.80 26.34 -9.21
CA MET A 790 31.86 26.82 -10.60
C MET A 790 33.24 27.41 -10.94
N ALA A 791 33.77 28.30 -10.09
CA ALA A 791 35.08 28.92 -10.25
C ALA A 791 36.20 27.86 -10.29
N LYS A 792 36.13 26.82 -9.45
CA LYS A 792 37.03 25.67 -9.50
C LYS A 792 37.00 24.97 -10.86
N ARG A 793 35.82 24.76 -11.47
CA ARG A 793 35.74 24.10 -12.78
C ARG A 793 36.30 24.96 -13.91
N VAL A 794 36.05 26.27 -13.90
CA VAL A 794 36.67 27.22 -14.86
C VAL A 794 38.19 27.24 -14.72
N TRP A 795 38.70 27.26 -13.48
CA TRP A 795 40.15 27.23 -13.21
C TRP A 795 40.82 25.91 -13.62
N LEU A 796 40.16 24.77 -13.39
CA LEU A 796 40.65 23.47 -13.86
C LEU A 796 40.64 23.37 -15.39
N LEU A 797 39.64 23.94 -16.07
CA LEU A 797 39.61 24.01 -17.53
C LEU A 797 40.75 24.87 -18.10
N HIS A 798 41.07 25.99 -17.44
CA HIS A 798 42.23 26.84 -17.79
C HIS A 798 43.56 26.13 -17.55
N CYS A 799 43.75 25.49 -16.40
CA CYS A 799 44.96 24.70 -16.13
C CYS A 799 45.12 23.53 -17.12
N LEU A 800 44.02 22.91 -17.56
CA LEU A 800 44.04 21.90 -18.60
C LEU A 800 44.41 22.50 -19.97
N ALA A 801 43.82 23.63 -20.35
CA ALA A 801 44.10 24.35 -21.60
C ALA A 801 45.59 24.70 -21.75
N PHE A 802 46.19 25.35 -20.75
CA PHE A 802 47.63 25.69 -20.75
C PHE A 802 48.55 24.49 -20.41
N SER A 803 48.00 23.27 -20.39
CA SER A 803 48.76 22.02 -20.35
C SER A 803 48.87 21.31 -21.71
N PHE A 804 48.24 21.84 -22.77
CA PHE A 804 48.52 21.44 -24.17
C PHE A 804 49.70 22.24 -24.74
N ASP A 805 50.50 21.66 -25.63
CA ASP A 805 51.59 22.37 -26.34
C ASP A 805 51.10 23.19 -27.55
N GLN A 806 49.89 23.75 -27.49
CA GLN A 806 49.22 24.43 -28.60
C GLN A 806 48.53 25.72 -28.14
N GLU A 807 48.47 26.72 -29.03
CA GLU A 807 47.79 27.98 -28.74
C GLU A 807 46.31 27.77 -28.42
N VAL A 808 45.86 28.41 -27.33
CA VAL A 808 44.48 28.38 -26.87
C VAL A 808 43.82 29.72 -27.15
N ASN A 809 42.87 29.72 -28.06
CA ASN A 809 42.10 30.90 -28.44
C ASN A 809 40.61 30.67 -28.14
N ILE A 810 40.06 31.51 -27.26
CA ILE A 810 38.62 31.59 -27.01
C ILE A 810 38.01 32.59 -28.00
N PHE A 811 36.79 32.35 -28.49
CA PHE A 811 36.10 33.24 -29.42
C PHE A 811 34.60 33.37 -29.09
N GLN A 812 33.99 34.48 -29.51
CA GLN A 812 32.56 34.75 -29.37
C GLN A 812 32.01 35.18 -30.72
N VAL A 813 30.76 34.81 -31.00
CA VAL A 813 30.05 35.18 -32.23
C VAL A 813 29.30 36.50 -32.03
N GLY A 814 29.40 37.39 -33.01
CA GLY A 814 28.73 38.69 -32.99
C GLY A 814 27.20 38.60 -33.15
N LYS A 815 26.50 39.61 -32.62
CA LYS A 815 25.06 39.82 -32.88
C LYS A 815 24.83 39.99 -34.39
N ASN A 816 23.75 39.39 -34.90
CA ASN A 816 23.32 39.38 -36.29
C ASN A 816 24.20 38.60 -37.29
N CYS A 817 25.19 37.82 -36.84
CA CYS A 817 25.90 36.87 -37.72
C CYS A 817 24.97 35.75 -38.22
N ARG A 818 25.21 35.23 -39.44
CA ARG A 818 24.55 34.00 -39.95
C ARG A 818 25.03 32.78 -39.15
N PHE A 819 24.14 31.84 -38.85
CA PHE A 819 24.49 30.56 -38.23
C PHE A 819 25.44 29.72 -39.13
N SER A 820 26.30 28.92 -38.52
CA SER A 820 27.17 27.96 -39.23
C SER A 820 27.61 26.82 -38.32
N GLU A 821 27.09 25.62 -38.60
CA GLU A 821 27.32 24.38 -37.83
C GLU A 821 28.80 24.03 -37.65
N MET A 822 29.67 24.44 -38.59
CA MET A 822 31.11 24.17 -38.56
C MET A 822 31.83 24.80 -37.33
N TYR A 823 31.25 25.83 -36.71
CA TYR A 823 31.82 26.49 -35.53
C TYR A 823 30.80 27.04 -34.53
N MET A 824 29.51 26.82 -34.77
CA MET A 824 28.40 27.20 -33.89
C MET A 824 27.52 25.99 -33.55
N GLU A 825 26.95 25.98 -32.35
CA GLU A 825 25.97 25.00 -31.88
C GLU A 825 24.71 25.77 -31.43
N SER A 826 23.52 25.36 -31.87
CA SER A 826 22.28 25.97 -31.38
C SER A 826 21.99 25.53 -29.95
N VAL A 827 21.51 26.43 -29.10
CA VAL A 827 21.02 26.09 -27.76
C VAL A 827 19.55 25.63 -27.79
N THR A 828 18.88 25.73 -28.93
CA THR A 828 17.45 25.43 -29.10
C THR A 828 17.20 24.70 -30.43
N ASP A 829 16.90 23.40 -30.34
CA ASP A 829 16.65 22.54 -31.51
C ASP A 829 15.32 22.86 -32.22
N GLU A 830 14.32 23.34 -31.47
CA GLU A 830 12.98 23.67 -31.98
C GLU A 830 12.98 24.70 -33.11
N VAL A 831 14.00 25.57 -33.15
CA VAL A 831 14.09 26.68 -34.13
C VAL A 831 14.27 26.16 -35.56
N PHE A 832 14.91 25.00 -35.74
CA PHE A 832 15.06 24.39 -37.06
C PHE A 832 13.72 23.89 -37.62
N ALA A 833 12.91 23.22 -36.79
CA ALA A 833 11.57 22.78 -37.20
C ALA A 833 10.68 23.97 -37.64
N SER A 834 10.69 25.07 -36.88
CA SER A 834 9.94 26.29 -37.26
C SER A 834 10.46 26.99 -38.52
N ALA A 835 11.70 26.71 -38.95
CA ALA A 835 12.28 27.28 -40.16
C ALA A 835 11.97 26.43 -41.42
N GLU A 836 11.63 25.14 -41.25
CA GLU A 836 11.22 24.26 -42.34
C GLU A 836 9.74 24.47 -42.74
N GLU A 837 8.88 24.94 -41.82
CA GLU A 837 7.45 25.18 -42.08
C GLU A 837 7.13 26.46 -42.88
N ASP A 838 7.93 27.54 -42.72
CA ASP A 838 7.58 28.90 -43.20
C ASP A 838 8.11 29.24 -44.62
N GLY A 839 8.79 28.30 -45.29
CA GLY A 839 9.12 28.34 -46.73
C GLY A 839 10.05 29.45 -47.25
N GLY A 840 10.49 30.39 -46.40
CA GLY A 840 11.40 31.48 -46.76
C GLY A 840 12.89 31.08 -46.82
N ASP A 841 13.76 32.02 -47.21
CA ASP A 841 15.22 31.87 -47.10
C ASP A 841 15.62 31.80 -45.62
N GLY A 842 15.74 30.56 -45.09
CA GLY A 842 15.90 30.16 -43.69
C GLY A 842 17.20 30.60 -43.01
N SER A 843 17.62 31.85 -43.22
CA SER A 843 18.87 32.45 -42.79
C SER A 843 18.87 32.80 -41.29
N LEU A 844 18.87 31.77 -40.44
CA LEU A 844 18.97 31.87 -38.99
C LEU A 844 20.12 32.80 -38.57
N ARG A 845 19.80 33.80 -37.73
CA ARG A 845 20.79 34.75 -37.19
C ARG A 845 21.02 34.55 -35.71
N VAL A 846 22.28 34.78 -35.30
CA VAL A 846 22.71 34.78 -33.91
C VAL A 846 22.26 36.07 -33.24
N VAL A 847 21.44 35.96 -32.19
CA VAL A 847 21.05 37.10 -31.35
C VAL A 847 22.19 37.43 -30.38
N PHE A 848 22.72 36.41 -29.71
CA PHE A 848 23.89 36.51 -28.82
C PHE A 848 24.58 35.15 -28.62
N THR A 849 25.85 35.19 -28.20
CA THR A 849 26.61 34.01 -27.77
C THR A 849 26.23 33.63 -26.33
N VAL A 850 25.79 32.39 -26.11
CA VAL A 850 25.49 31.84 -24.77
C VAL A 850 26.74 31.25 -24.13
N VAL A 851 27.55 30.54 -24.94
CA VAL A 851 28.83 29.98 -24.51
C VAL A 851 29.90 30.29 -25.56
N PRO A 852 31.05 30.88 -25.18
CA PRO A 852 32.15 31.11 -26.11
C PRO A 852 32.71 29.79 -26.68
N GLY A 853 33.12 29.81 -27.94
CA GLY A 853 33.82 28.69 -28.57
C GLY A 853 35.30 28.68 -28.20
N PHE A 854 35.95 27.52 -28.35
CA PHE A 854 37.36 27.34 -28.00
C PHE A 854 38.11 26.68 -29.16
N LYS A 855 39.29 27.20 -29.49
CA LYS A 855 40.23 26.62 -30.46
C LYS A 855 41.52 26.28 -29.74
N ILE A 856 41.91 25.01 -29.74
CA ILE A 856 43.18 24.53 -29.19
C ILE A 856 43.99 23.98 -30.36
N GLY A 857 44.88 24.82 -30.89
CA GLY A 857 45.64 24.60 -32.12
C GLY A 857 44.76 24.18 -33.31
N LYS A 858 44.68 22.87 -33.57
CA LYS A 858 43.87 22.28 -34.67
C LYS A 858 42.47 21.83 -34.27
N THR A 859 42.17 21.63 -32.99
CA THR A 859 40.82 21.21 -32.56
C THR A 859 39.95 22.45 -32.29
N LEU A 860 38.75 22.44 -32.83
CA LEU A 860 37.73 23.47 -32.65
C LEU A 860 36.56 22.92 -31.84
N PHE A 861 36.12 23.67 -30.84
CA PHE A 861 34.92 23.44 -30.06
C PHE A 861 33.94 24.57 -30.37
N GLN A 862 32.73 24.20 -30.81
CA GLN A 862 31.70 25.14 -31.28
C GLN A 862 31.30 26.14 -30.18
N SER A 863 30.93 27.36 -30.59
CA SER A 863 30.33 28.36 -29.70
C SER A 863 28.83 28.12 -29.62
N GLN A 864 28.27 28.01 -28.41
CA GLN A 864 26.82 27.83 -28.26
C GLN A 864 26.11 29.17 -28.38
N VAL A 865 25.16 29.28 -29.31
CA VAL A 865 24.50 30.54 -29.72
C VAL A 865 22.98 30.46 -29.58
N TYR A 866 22.35 31.59 -29.27
CA TYR A 866 20.90 31.72 -29.32
C TYR A 866 20.49 32.27 -30.71
N LEU A 867 19.59 31.55 -31.39
CA LEU A 867 19.18 31.83 -32.76
C LEU A 867 17.77 32.43 -32.83
N PHE A 868 17.51 33.21 -33.89
CA PHE A 868 16.17 33.70 -34.22
C PHE A 868 15.96 33.68 -35.75
N PRO A 869 14.77 33.29 -36.24
CA PRO A 869 14.43 33.32 -37.66
C PRO A 869 14.19 34.75 -38.14
N VAL A 870 14.57 35.05 -39.39
CA VAL A 870 14.42 36.39 -39.98
C VAL A 870 13.10 36.45 -40.75
N GLY A 871 12.03 36.93 -40.10
CA GLY A 871 10.72 37.08 -40.76
C GLY A 871 9.68 37.90 -40.00
N THR A 872 9.62 37.79 -38.66
CA THR A 872 8.60 38.48 -37.86
C THR A 872 8.98 39.95 -37.57
N PRO A 873 8.09 40.93 -37.84
CA PRO A 873 8.33 42.33 -37.51
C PRO A 873 8.22 42.57 -36.00
N VAL A 874 9.12 43.40 -35.46
CA VAL A 874 9.11 43.80 -34.04
C VAL A 874 8.04 44.86 -33.81
N ASN A 875 6.88 44.44 -33.31
CA ASN A 875 5.77 45.33 -32.94
C ASN A 875 5.73 45.57 -31.42
N GLY A 876 6.07 46.81 -31.03
CA GLY A 876 5.58 47.52 -29.82
C GLY A 876 5.79 46.86 -28.47
#